data_AF-A0A9P5HFF5-F1
#
_entry.id   AF-A0A9P5HFF5-F1
#
_cell.length_a   1.000
_cell.length_b   1.000
_cell.length_c   1.000
_cell.angle_alpha   90.00
_cell.angle_beta   90.00
_cell.angle_gamma   90.00
#
_symmetry.space_group_name_H-M   'P 1'
#
loop_
_entity.id
_entity.type
_entity.pdbx_description
1 polymer ?
#
loop_
_entity_poly.entity_id
_entity_poly.type
_entity_poly.pdbx_seq_one_letter_code
_entity_poly.pdbx_strand_id
1 'polypeptide(L)'
;MVLWLARIFATLVPSLITNGGSVNVSSNVEVFNETKTVQYLSNSNWCGKDTPNHTGFIKVGLQNENSKMWFWMFHRREALFTAPLILYMGGSPGIAASQGMLDGTGPCIIPDKGDESSNNEFHSLNQWANILYVDAPIGTGFSKGNSYIDTRELATEYMVEFLQKFFNEFPNLRNSKFGIWGVDYGAHFATSLAVDILKKNKEAKVEGYTGDWHDIPLDSIGFDSPRLDLILQHKAAIDYAYENGWVEVITKPERDAFLDQFSAYEKGWRACSKQMDWRCNEEIQEHKALWKNLTSGWDGDLDLENILKPRPDYGIAQISRMMNESRETNWLRSKKTQEELRFMDGKINSQLIDYTPYNVDMHNRFWASGDVIRSSLPGLDVILQAGIRTLFISGDTDFTTNHIGISRIAEGIKHPGQTAFKDAPTSKVEWDHGQIVEGDVVGAATMIKTGGNITVVNAKGVGHYLGKRDPVAANGNEDRSKSAEHPQRHNKTLSMFVSLIFLLISWISPLNRGADASGAISQLASSVAATSTPSRPSHQTLSASNSHPSCFASFSSASPPTLDNMASQAQGKNLGFLKQHLTPELLKGVRDFWFEPFEKEDDYILPQRSHAMRWYAGGKELDGICVKRFAPALEAIHQSGATTGEDILSVVQPRAPLDWLGIILLLDQISRNCYRGDESKIVYGFYDVIAQQIALAAIEQGVPDQDPEIRWHFAYRNWFYMPLMHSESLSHHEAAVTEFGLLVKDVYSLVEGPGAPGASELEKLARDVVQRDVEAAKSMADNNMLFEKKHADIIKQFGRYPHRNAAMGREPTAAETGYLENGGERFSG
;
A
#
# COMPACT_ATOMS: atom_id res chain seq x y z
N MET A 1 -16.68 -46.90 26.87
CA MET A 1 -15.21 -47.07 26.99
C MET A 1 -14.45 -45.74 26.90
N VAL A 2 -14.69 -44.91 25.87
CA VAL A 2 -14.08 -43.57 25.73
C VAL A 2 -14.46 -42.60 26.87
N LEU A 3 -15.72 -42.62 27.32
CA LEU A 3 -16.18 -41.85 28.49
C LEU A 3 -15.67 -42.37 29.85
N TRP A 4 -15.15 -43.60 29.90
CA TRP A 4 -14.56 -44.18 31.10
C TRP A 4 -13.06 -43.85 31.20
N LEU A 5 -12.37 -43.79 30.05
CA LEU A 5 -10.98 -43.32 29.94
C LEU A 5 -10.83 -41.80 30.23
N ALA A 6 -11.80 -40.98 29.82
CA ALA A 6 -11.81 -39.54 30.10
C ALA A 6 -11.92 -39.22 31.61
N ARG A 7 -12.59 -40.07 32.40
CA ARG A 7 -12.70 -39.89 33.86
C ARG A 7 -11.43 -40.30 34.62
N ILE A 8 -10.66 -41.26 34.11
CA ILE A 8 -9.37 -41.65 34.72
C ILE A 8 -8.30 -40.58 34.48
N PHE A 9 -8.31 -39.90 33.32
CA PHE A 9 -7.41 -38.78 33.03
C PHE A 9 -7.73 -37.53 33.88
N ALA A 10 -9.00 -37.26 34.19
CA ALA A 10 -9.40 -36.13 35.03
C ALA A 10 -8.99 -36.26 36.52
N THR A 11 -8.70 -37.48 36.99
CA THR A 11 -8.31 -37.74 38.40
C THR A 11 -6.80 -37.82 38.63
N LEU A 12 -5.97 -37.92 37.58
CA LEU A 12 -4.52 -38.13 37.69
C LEU A 12 -3.64 -36.91 37.36
N VAL A 13 -4.24 -35.76 37.02
CA VAL A 13 -3.53 -34.51 36.69
C VAL A 13 -3.49 -33.44 37.81
N PRO A 14 -4.14 -33.55 39.00
CA PRO A 14 -3.96 -32.52 40.04
C PRO A 14 -2.60 -32.50 40.75
N SER A 15 -1.65 -33.40 40.47
CA SER A 15 -0.40 -33.51 41.24
C SER A 15 0.89 -33.14 40.50
N LEU A 16 0.81 -32.47 39.33
CA LEU A 16 2.01 -31.97 38.63
C LEU A 16 2.04 -30.45 38.40
N ILE A 17 1.08 -29.70 38.95
CA ILE A 17 1.09 -28.23 38.97
C ILE A 17 1.04 -27.72 40.42
N THR A 18 1.99 -28.19 41.24
CA THR A 18 2.35 -27.52 42.49
C THR A 18 3.85 -27.61 42.68
N ASN A 19 4.60 -26.96 41.80
CA ASN A 19 5.88 -26.38 42.17
C ASN A 19 5.80 -24.91 41.81
N GLY A 20 5.33 -24.13 42.77
CA GLY A 20 5.53 -22.69 42.80
C GLY A 20 7.03 -22.39 42.89
N GLY A 21 7.70 -22.47 41.75
CA GLY A 21 8.90 -21.69 41.53
C GLY A 21 8.43 -20.28 41.21
N SER A 22 8.56 -19.37 42.18
CA SER A 22 8.61 -17.94 41.87
C SER A 22 9.68 -17.77 40.79
N VAL A 23 9.28 -17.55 39.54
CA VAL A 23 10.21 -17.09 38.51
C VAL A 23 10.64 -15.73 38.99
N ASN A 24 11.85 -15.68 39.55
CA ASN A 24 12.55 -14.45 39.81
C ASN A 24 12.71 -13.78 38.43
N VAL A 25 11.82 -12.83 38.12
CA VAL A 25 12.00 -11.94 36.98
C VAL A 25 13.22 -11.11 37.34
N SER A 26 14.40 -11.54 36.89
CA SER A 26 15.60 -10.73 37.01
C SER A 26 15.32 -9.40 36.34
N SER A 27 15.37 -8.33 37.14
CA SER A 27 15.21 -6.93 36.75
C SER A 27 16.42 -6.42 35.96
N ASN A 28 16.88 -7.17 34.97
CA ASN A 28 17.85 -6.71 34.01
C ASN A 28 17.08 -6.14 32.82
N VAL A 29 17.14 -4.83 32.66
CA VAL A 29 16.63 -4.12 31.49
C VAL A 29 17.42 -4.65 30.29
N GLU A 30 16.85 -5.58 29.52
CA GLU A 30 17.37 -5.87 28.18
C GLU A 30 17.00 -4.68 27.29
N VAL A 31 17.98 -3.80 27.14
CA VAL A 31 17.93 -2.63 26.27
C VAL A 31 17.76 -3.07 24.80
N PHE A 32 17.05 -2.27 23.99
CA PHE A 32 16.93 -2.53 22.55
C PHE A 32 18.33 -2.71 21.92
N ASN A 33 18.56 -3.86 21.29
CA ASN A 33 19.82 -4.17 20.63
C ASN A 33 19.64 -3.99 19.13
N GLU A 34 20.15 -2.86 18.62
CA GLU A 34 20.09 -2.51 17.20
C GLU A 34 20.78 -3.53 16.28
N THR A 35 21.48 -4.55 16.79
CA THR A 35 22.05 -5.61 15.94
C THR A 35 21.11 -6.79 15.72
N LYS A 36 20.04 -6.93 16.52
CA LYS A 36 19.09 -8.03 16.37
C LYS A 36 18.10 -7.77 15.23
N THR A 37 17.87 -8.77 14.38
CA THR A 37 16.88 -8.72 13.30
C THR A 37 15.44 -8.73 13.83
N VAL A 38 15.20 -9.52 14.87
CA VAL A 38 13.91 -9.61 15.56
C VAL A 38 14.15 -9.45 17.05
N GLN A 39 13.41 -8.54 17.70
CA GLN A 39 13.47 -8.33 19.14
C GLN A 39 12.07 -8.06 19.68
N TYR A 40 11.64 -8.84 20.67
CA TYR A 40 10.32 -8.72 21.27
C TYR A 40 10.31 -9.07 22.75
N LEU A 41 9.32 -8.51 23.45
CA LEU A 41 8.89 -8.89 24.78
C LEU A 41 7.73 -9.88 24.66
N SER A 42 7.79 -10.96 25.44
CA SER A 42 6.68 -11.89 25.60
C SER A 42 5.89 -11.60 26.87
N ASN A 43 4.58 -11.78 26.80
CA ASN A 43 3.61 -11.67 27.89
C ASN A 43 3.68 -10.34 28.63
N SER A 44 3.56 -9.24 27.90
CA SER A 44 3.34 -7.94 28.53
C SER A 44 1.97 -7.95 29.21
N ASN A 45 1.93 -7.69 30.52
CA ASN A 45 0.68 -7.54 31.27
C ASN A 45 0.06 -6.14 31.11
N TRP A 46 0.62 -5.30 30.23
CA TRP A 46 0.21 -3.91 30.05
C TRP A 46 -1.08 -3.76 29.24
N CYS A 47 -1.33 -4.67 28.30
CA CYS A 47 -2.58 -4.78 27.53
C CYS A 47 -2.98 -6.25 27.44
N GLY A 48 -4.19 -6.61 27.86
CA GLY A 48 -4.68 -7.99 27.83
C GLY A 48 -3.98 -8.87 28.88
N LYS A 49 -4.16 -8.54 30.17
CA LYS A 49 -3.46 -9.15 31.33
C LYS A 49 -3.54 -10.68 31.38
N ASP A 50 -4.57 -11.26 30.79
CA ASP A 50 -4.82 -12.71 30.79
C ASP A 50 -4.56 -13.37 29.43
N THR A 51 -3.89 -12.68 28.50
CA THR A 51 -3.64 -13.17 27.15
C THR A 51 -2.14 -13.26 26.85
N PRO A 52 -1.63 -14.44 26.45
CA PRO A 52 -0.28 -14.54 25.92
C PRO A 52 -0.09 -13.60 24.72
N ASN A 53 0.99 -12.82 24.71
CA ASN A 53 1.22 -11.81 23.68
C ASN A 53 2.70 -11.57 23.43
N HIS A 54 3.03 -11.01 22.26
CA HIS A 54 4.39 -10.72 21.85
C HIS A 54 4.41 -9.33 21.21
N THR A 55 5.26 -8.43 21.68
CA THR A 55 5.39 -7.09 21.11
C THR A 55 6.84 -6.69 20.94
N GLY A 56 7.17 -6.03 19.84
CA GLY A 56 8.54 -5.68 19.55
C GLY A 56 8.74 -5.17 18.15
N PHE A 57 9.97 -5.26 17.66
CA PHE A 57 10.39 -4.75 16.36
C PHE A 57 11.02 -5.86 15.53
N ILE A 58 10.73 -5.81 14.22
CA ILE A 58 11.43 -6.58 13.19
C ILE A 58 12.09 -5.60 12.24
N LYS A 59 13.40 -5.76 12.03
CA LYS A 59 14.14 -4.98 11.02
C LYS A 59 13.73 -5.42 9.62
N VAL A 60 13.49 -4.46 8.75
CA VAL A 60 13.09 -4.64 7.35
C VAL A 60 13.84 -3.65 6.46
N GLY A 61 13.76 -3.80 5.15
CA GLY A 61 14.52 -3.02 4.18
C GLY A 61 15.85 -3.67 3.85
N LEU A 62 16.51 -3.15 2.81
CA LEU A 62 17.86 -3.60 2.45
C LEU A 62 18.80 -3.49 3.66
N GLN A 63 19.86 -4.32 3.71
CA GLN A 63 20.74 -4.45 4.89
C GLN A 63 21.33 -3.14 5.47
N ASN A 64 21.22 -2.01 4.75
CA ASN A 64 21.70 -0.69 5.15
C ASN A 64 20.59 0.27 5.61
N GLU A 65 19.32 -0.07 5.38
CA GLU A 65 18.18 0.69 5.86
C GLU A 65 17.94 0.29 7.32
N ASN A 66 18.15 1.20 8.27
CA ASN A 66 17.84 0.93 9.69
C ASN A 66 16.33 0.97 9.96
N SER A 67 15.53 0.46 9.01
CA SER A 67 14.08 0.41 9.07
C SER A 67 13.62 -0.74 9.94
N LYS A 68 12.61 -0.48 10.77
CA LYS A 68 12.03 -1.46 11.68
C LYS A 68 10.53 -1.26 11.80
N MET A 69 9.80 -2.36 11.71
CA MET A 69 8.35 -2.40 11.89
C MET A 69 8.03 -2.92 13.27
N TRP A 70 7.19 -2.17 13.97
CA TRP A 70 6.65 -2.55 15.25
C TRP A 70 5.44 -3.45 15.09
N PHE A 71 5.32 -4.45 15.97
CA PHE A 71 4.16 -5.32 16.03
C PHE A 71 3.70 -5.58 17.46
N TRP A 72 2.43 -5.93 17.60
CA TRP A 72 1.87 -6.56 18.80
C TRP A 72 0.95 -7.70 18.39
N MET A 73 1.42 -8.93 18.65
CA MET A 73 0.64 -10.14 18.46
C MET A 73 -0.04 -10.54 19.77
N PHE A 74 -1.33 -10.82 19.70
CA PHE A 74 -2.09 -11.41 20.80
C PHE A 74 -2.58 -12.80 20.40
N HIS A 75 -2.27 -13.79 21.24
CA HIS A 75 -2.76 -15.13 21.04
C HIS A 75 -4.26 -15.22 21.30
N ARG A 76 -4.86 -16.28 20.76
CA ARG A 76 -6.24 -16.63 21.09
C ARG A 76 -6.37 -16.88 22.60
N ARG A 77 -7.39 -16.31 23.25
CA ARG A 77 -7.59 -16.42 24.72
C ARG A 77 -7.81 -17.86 25.22
N GLU A 78 -8.49 -18.68 24.43
CA GLU A 78 -8.59 -20.13 24.68
C GLU A 78 -7.53 -20.87 23.86
N ALA A 79 -6.58 -21.52 24.54
CA ALA A 79 -5.44 -22.19 23.90
C ALA A 79 -5.88 -23.41 23.06
N LEU A 80 -6.05 -23.20 21.76
CA LEU A 80 -6.18 -24.26 20.75
C LEU A 80 -4.97 -24.23 19.83
N PHE A 81 -4.31 -25.39 19.67
CA PHE A 81 -3.10 -25.56 18.84
C PHE A 81 -3.31 -25.21 17.35
N THR A 82 -4.56 -25.04 16.91
CA THR A 82 -4.94 -24.83 15.49
C THR A 82 -5.52 -23.45 15.20
N ALA A 83 -5.36 -22.47 16.10
CA ALA A 83 -5.92 -21.14 15.90
C ALA A 83 -5.28 -20.44 14.66
N PRO A 84 -6.09 -19.83 13.76
CA PRO A 84 -5.57 -19.09 12.62
C PRO A 84 -4.80 -17.86 13.08
N LEU A 85 -3.99 -17.30 12.17
CA LEU A 85 -3.30 -16.03 12.36
C LEU A 85 -3.89 -15.00 11.41
N ILE A 86 -4.30 -13.85 11.94
CA ILE A 86 -4.83 -12.73 11.16
C ILE A 86 -3.92 -11.53 11.33
N LEU A 87 -3.36 -11.04 10.22
CA LEU A 87 -2.69 -9.75 10.14
C LEU A 87 -3.74 -8.64 10.08
N TYR A 88 -3.65 -7.63 10.94
CA TYR A 88 -4.51 -6.44 10.92
C TYR A 88 -3.73 -5.22 10.44
N MET A 89 -4.23 -4.55 9.41
CA MET A 89 -3.64 -3.37 8.79
C MET A 89 -4.53 -2.15 8.98
N GLY A 90 -3.93 -1.04 9.44
CA GLY A 90 -4.60 0.24 9.61
C GLY A 90 -5.04 0.88 8.29
N GLY A 91 -5.92 1.87 8.41
CA GLY A 91 -6.53 2.60 7.29
C GLY A 91 -5.84 3.92 6.95
N SER A 92 -6.44 4.69 6.04
CA SER A 92 -5.72 5.75 5.31
C SER A 92 -4.39 5.22 4.71
N PRO A 93 -3.64 5.97 3.92
CA PRO A 93 -2.20 5.76 3.97
C PRO A 93 -1.71 6.39 5.28
N GLY A 94 -1.30 5.56 6.25
CA GLY A 94 -0.51 6.00 7.40
C GLY A 94 -1.21 6.07 8.77
N ILE A 95 -2.40 5.48 8.98
CA ILE A 95 -2.92 5.28 10.34
C ILE A 95 -2.37 3.99 10.93
N ALA A 96 -1.91 4.06 12.17
CA ALA A 96 -1.31 2.92 12.86
C ALA A 96 -2.34 1.82 13.19
N ALA A 97 -1.96 0.55 13.00
CA ALA A 97 -2.80 -0.58 13.38
C ALA A 97 -3.07 -0.62 14.89
N SER A 98 -2.12 -0.12 15.69
CA SER A 98 -2.29 0.10 17.13
C SER A 98 -3.40 1.07 17.51
N GLN A 99 -3.80 2.02 16.64
CA GLN A 99 -5.00 2.83 16.87
C GLN A 99 -6.26 1.97 16.78
N GLY A 100 -6.45 1.22 15.68
CA GLY A 100 -7.59 0.31 15.53
C GLY A 100 -7.64 -0.79 16.60
N MET A 101 -6.47 -1.23 17.08
CA MET A 101 -6.34 -2.11 18.23
C MET A 101 -6.96 -1.48 19.49
N LEU A 102 -6.59 -0.25 19.85
CA LEU A 102 -7.06 0.38 21.10
C LEU A 102 -8.46 0.99 21.00
N ASP A 103 -8.91 1.33 19.79
CA ASP A 103 -10.23 1.92 19.52
C ASP A 103 -11.38 0.91 19.67
N GLY A 104 -11.08 -0.39 19.66
CA GLY A 104 -12.04 -1.40 20.11
C GLY A 104 -11.79 -2.85 19.73
N THR A 105 -10.88 -3.13 18.79
CA THR A 105 -10.65 -4.51 18.29
C THR A 105 -9.65 -5.32 19.13
N GLY A 106 -8.79 -4.64 19.88
CA GLY A 106 -7.70 -5.22 20.66
C GLY A 106 -8.13 -5.72 22.05
N PRO A 107 -7.22 -6.35 22.80
CA PRO A 107 -7.55 -7.08 24.03
C PRO A 107 -7.65 -6.22 25.28
N CYS A 108 -7.37 -4.92 25.19
CA CYS A 108 -7.49 -3.99 26.29
C CYS A 108 -8.27 -2.73 25.92
N ILE A 109 -8.67 -2.00 26.95
CA ILE A 109 -9.41 -0.76 26.91
C ILE A 109 -8.62 0.27 27.69
N ILE A 110 -8.35 1.42 27.07
CA ILE A 110 -7.71 2.56 27.72
C ILE A 110 -8.77 3.35 28.49
N PRO A 111 -8.63 3.54 29.82
CA PRO A 111 -9.60 4.29 30.61
C PRO A 111 -9.51 5.80 30.33
N ASP A 112 -10.58 6.53 30.65
CA ASP A 112 -10.60 8.00 30.52
C ASP A 112 -9.68 8.70 31.54
N LYS A 113 -9.33 8.02 32.65
CA LYS A 113 -8.46 8.52 33.71
C LYS A 113 -7.52 7.43 34.22
N GLY A 114 -6.26 7.80 34.44
CA GLY A 114 -5.19 6.89 34.89
C GLY A 114 -4.54 6.12 33.74
N ASP A 115 -3.47 5.40 34.05
CA ASP A 115 -2.62 4.77 33.03
C ASP A 115 -2.86 3.27 32.88
N GLU A 116 -3.65 2.65 33.77
CA GLU A 116 -3.84 1.20 33.75
C GLU A 116 -4.95 0.78 32.80
N SER A 117 -4.60 0.00 31.78
CA SER A 117 -5.58 -0.59 30.89
C SER A 117 -6.44 -1.65 31.61
N SER A 118 -7.65 -1.85 31.11
CA SER A 118 -8.54 -2.94 31.52
C SER A 118 -8.73 -3.94 30.40
N ASN A 119 -9.10 -5.19 30.71
CA ASN A 119 -9.34 -6.19 29.68
C ASN A 119 -10.57 -5.88 28.84
N ASN A 120 -10.43 -5.99 27.52
CA ASN A 120 -11.54 -6.00 26.58
C ASN A 120 -12.14 -7.41 26.47
N GLU A 121 -12.88 -7.83 27.50
CA GLU A 121 -13.43 -9.19 27.58
C GLU A 121 -14.46 -9.50 26.49
N PHE A 122 -15.17 -8.48 25.99
CA PHE A 122 -16.35 -8.67 25.14
C PHE A 122 -16.20 -8.16 23.70
N HIS A 123 -15.10 -7.50 23.34
CA HIS A 123 -14.95 -6.92 21.99
C HIS A 123 -13.62 -7.25 21.29
N SER A 124 -12.74 -8.03 21.91
CA SER A 124 -11.43 -8.30 21.30
C SER A 124 -11.46 -9.39 20.23
N LEU A 125 -10.86 -9.14 19.07
CA LEU A 125 -10.72 -10.12 17.98
C LEU A 125 -9.95 -11.38 18.40
N ASN A 126 -9.09 -11.26 19.42
CA ASN A 126 -8.30 -12.38 19.94
C ASN A 126 -9.11 -13.42 20.73
N GLN A 127 -10.43 -13.27 20.81
CA GLN A 127 -11.31 -14.35 21.25
C GLN A 127 -11.33 -15.53 20.25
N TRP A 128 -11.04 -15.27 18.97
CA TRP A 128 -11.26 -16.25 17.87
C TRP A 128 -10.00 -16.68 17.13
N ALA A 129 -9.00 -15.82 17.03
CA ALA A 129 -7.76 -16.05 16.29
C ALA A 129 -6.55 -15.47 17.03
N ASN A 130 -5.35 -15.85 16.60
CA ASN A 130 -4.17 -15.03 16.88
C ASN A 130 -4.27 -13.77 16.00
N ILE A 131 -4.13 -12.59 16.60
CA ILE A 131 -4.20 -11.33 15.88
C ILE A 131 -2.83 -10.66 15.93
N LEU A 132 -2.28 -10.34 14.76
CA LEU A 132 -1.01 -9.66 14.58
C LEU A 132 -1.29 -8.24 14.11
N TYR A 133 -1.17 -7.28 15.01
CA TYR A 133 -1.22 -5.85 14.66
C TYR A 133 0.18 -5.41 14.26
N VAL A 134 0.32 -4.78 13.10
CA VAL A 134 1.59 -4.24 12.61
C VAL A 134 1.39 -2.78 12.24
N ASP A 135 2.17 -1.90 12.86
CA ASP A 135 2.14 -0.48 12.48
C ASP A 135 2.85 -0.35 11.12
N ALA A 136 2.09 -0.09 10.06
CA ALA A 136 2.57 -0.07 8.70
C ALA A 136 1.83 1.00 7.90
N PRO A 137 2.46 1.60 6.87
CA PRO A 137 3.87 1.43 6.44
C PRO A 137 4.91 2.08 7.38
N ILE A 138 6.22 1.95 7.08
CA ILE A 138 7.31 2.55 7.86
C ILE A 138 7.09 4.05 8.08
N GLY A 139 7.24 4.53 9.32
CA GLY A 139 6.91 5.91 9.72
C GLY A 139 5.52 6.05 10.33
N THR A 140 4.75 4.97 10.41
CA THR A 140 3.46 4.91 11.09
C THR A 140 3.62 4.28 12.48
N GLY A 141 2.89 4.81 13.48
CA GLY A 141 2.90 4.32 14.84
C GLY A 141 4.30 4.30 15.45
N PHE A 142 4.73 3.15 15.96
CA PHE A 142 6.10 2.95 16.44
C PHE A 142 7.10 2.52 15.37
N SER A 143 6.66 2.21 14.15
CA SER A 143 7.56 1.77 13.07
C SER A 143 8.38 2.96 12.54
N LYS A 144 9.71 2.81 12.48
CA LYS A 144 10.66 3.87 12.14
C LYS A 144 11.66 3.41 11.08
N GLY A 145 12.25 4.34 10.34
CA GLY A 145 13.14 4.05 9.22
C GLY A 145 12.88 4.95 8.02
N ASN A 146 13.20 4.47 6.83
CA ASN A 146 12.86 5.13 5.58
C ASN A 146 11.33 5.23 5.42
N SER A 147 10.77 6.35 5.86
CA SER A 147 9.33 6.57 5.84
C SER A 147 8.82 7.08 4.49
N TYR A 148 9.68 7.24 3.49
CA TYR A 148 9.33 7.74 2.16
C TYR A 148 8.66 6.65 1.32
N ILE A 149 7.52 6.19 1.84
CA ILE A 149 6.61 5.27 1.19
C ILE A 149 5.48 6.09 0.60
N ASP A 150 5.20 5.90 -0.67
CA ASP A 150 4.21 6.67 -1.43
C ASP A 150 3.34 5.82 -2.37
N THR A 151 3.59 4.51 -2.42
CA THR A 151 2.84 3.53 -3.20
C THR A 151 2.59 2.28 -2.38
N ARG A 152 1.47 1.59 -2.65
CA ARG A 152 1.17 0.32 -1.99
C ARG A 152 2.19 -0.78 -2.30
N GLU A 153 2.79 -0.79 -3.48
CA GLU A 153 3.80 -1.78 -3.88
C GLU A 153 5.04 -1.70 -2.99
N LEU A 154 5.58 -0.49 -2.80
CA LEU A 154 6.72 -0.29 -1.90
C LEU A 154 6.34 -0.64 -0.45
N ALA A 155 5.14 -0.26 -0.01
CA ALA A 155 4.65 -0.62 1.32
C ALA A 155 4.57 -2.15 1.53
N THR A 156 4.14 -2.91 0.52
CA THR A 156 3.99 -4.37 0.62
C THR A 156 5.31 -5.12 0.51
N GLU A 157 6.33 -4.58 -0.15
CA GLU A 157 7.70 -5.14 -0.13
C GLU A 157 8.24 -5.28 1.29
N TYR A 158 8.21 -4.20 2.09
CA TYR A 158 8.61 -4.24 3.49
C TYR A 158 7.76 -5.21 4.31
N MET A 159 6.46 -5.31 4.03
CA MET A 159 5.56 -6.21 4.75
C MET A 159 5.80 -7.69 4.41
N VAL A 160 6.15 -8.02 3.16
CA VAL A 160 6.54 -9.39 2.78
C VAL A 160 7.80 -9.80 3.53
N GLU A 161 8.81 -8.94 3.57
CA GLU A 161 10.04 -9.19 4.32
C GLU A 161 9.76 -9.34 5.83
N PHE A 162 8.93 -8.46 6.39
CA PHE A 162 8.45 -8.56 7.77
C PHE A 162 7.83 -9.92 8.05
N LEU A 163 6.90 -10.39 7.20
CA LEU A 163 6.22 -11.66 7.39
C LEU A 163 7.17 -12.86 7.31
N GLN A 164 8.12 -12.85 6.36
CA GLN A 164 9.14 -13.92 6.27
C GLN A 164 9.99 -14.01 7.54
N LYS A 165 10.45 -12.86 8.06
CA LYS A 165 11.22 -12.79 9.32
C LYS A 165 10.37 -13.15 10.53
N PHE A 166 9.11 -12.72 10.56
CA PHE A 166 8.15 -13.05 11.61
C PHE A 166 7.89 -14.55 11.67
N PHE A 167 7.51 -15.17 10.56
CA PHE A 167 7.31 -16.62 10.51
C PHE A 167 8.60 -17.39 10.79
N ASN A 168 9.75 -16.79 10.48
CA ASN A 168 11.03 -17.36 10.85
C ASN A 168 11.21 -17.51 12.36
N GLU A 169 10.91 -16.44 13.10
CA GLU A 169 10.97 -16.37 14.55
C GLU A 169 9.84 -17.16 15.25
N PHE A 170 8.66 -17.24 14.63
CA PHE A 170 7.49 -17.94 15.16
C PHE A 170 7.14 -19.20 14.34
N PRO A 171 8.01 -20.24 14.35
CA PRO A 171 7.86 -21.41 13.49
C PRO A 171 6.58 -22.21 13.75
N ASN A 172 6.05 -22.15 14.97
CA ASN A 172 4.78 -22.78 15.35
C ASN A 172 3.56 -22.18 14.63
N LEU A 173 3.69 -20.97 14.08
CA LEU A 173 2.61 -20.30 13.33
C LEU A 173 2.72 -20.48 11.82
N ARG A 174 3.83 -21.02 11.29
CA ARG A 174 4.05 -21.19 9.83
C ARG A 174 2.98 -22.04 9.16
N ASN A 175 2.41 -23.00 9.89
CA ASN A 175 1.37 -23.90 9.38
C ASN A 175 -0.06 -23.43 9.74
N SER A 176 -0.19 -22.35 10.51
CA SER A 176 -1.50 -21.77 10.79
C SER A 176 -2.06 -21.16 9.51
N LYS A 177 -3.34 -21.36 9.22
CA LYS A 177 -3.98 -20.64 8.12
C LYS A 177 -3.84 -19.14 8.37
N PHE A 178 -3.42 -18.42 7.34
CA PHE A 178 -3.10 -17.00 7.42
C PHE A 178 -4.17 -16.15 6.73
N GLY A 179 -4.66 -15.15 7.45
CA GLY A 179 -5.60 -14.15 6.94
C GLY A 179 -5.03 -12.75 6.99
N ILE A 180 -5.47 -11.89 6.07
CA ILE A 180 -5.13 -10.46 6.06
C ILE A 180 -6.40 -9.64 6.21
N TRP A 181 -6.39 -8.67 7.12
CA TRP A 181 -7.49 -7.77 7.40
C TRP A 181 -7.08 -6.32 7.15
N GLY A 182 -7.81 -5.61 6.30
CA GLY A 182 -7.56 -4.19 5.99
C GLY A 182 -8.77 -3.32 6.28
N VAL A 183 -8.55 -2.14 6.85
CA VAL A 183 -9.61 -1.15 7.15
C VAL A 183 -9.46 0.07 6.24
N ASP A 184 -10.54 0.61 5.67
CA ASP A 184 -10.50 1.77 4.76
C ASP A 184 -9.42 1.58 3.67
N TYR A 185 -8.43 2.46 3.56
CA TYR A 185 -7.33 2.35 2.61
C TYR A 185 -6.41 1.15 2.87
N GLY A 186 -6.40 0.62 4.11
CA GLY A 186 -5.73 -0.63 4.47
C GLY A 186 -6.19 -1.81 3.61
N ALA A 187 -7.38 -1.72 2.99
CA ALA A 187 -7.86 -2.69 2.02
C ALA A 187 -6.99 -2.73 0.74
N HIS A 188 -6.44 -1.60 0.31
CA HIS A 188 -5.47 -1.56 -0.80
C HIS A 188 -4.17 -2.30 -0.44
N PHE A 189 -3.63 -2.03 0.76
CA PHE A 189 -2.42 -2.74 1.24
C PHE A 189 -2.66 -4.24 1.38
N ALA A 190 -3.79 -4.63 2.01
CA ALA A 190 -4.16 -6.03 2.19
C ALA A 190 -4.30 -6.75 0.84
N THR A 191 -4.93 -6.12 -0.14
CA THR A 191 -5.10 -6.68 -1.50
C THR A 191 -3.74 -6.85 -2.19
N SER A 192 -2.89 -5.82 -2.16
CA SER A 192 -1.56 -5.87 -2.79
C SER A 192 -0.68 -6.95 -2.15
N LEU A 193 -0.67 -7.03 -0.82
CA LEU A 193 0.10 -8.00 -0.06
C LEU A 193 -0.35 -9.44 -0.35
N ALA A 194 -1.66 -9.66 -0.43
CA ALA A 194 -2.21 -10.97 -0.80
C ALA A 194 -1.75 -11.41 -2.19
N VAL A 195 -1.76 -10.51 -3.18
CA VAL A 195 -1.26 -10.79 -4.53
C VAL A 195 0.23 -11.13 -4.51
N ASP A 196 1.05 -10.35 -3.81
CA ASP A 196 2.50 -10.59 -3.68
C ASP A 196 2.81 -11.95 -3.04
N ILE A 197 2.08 -12.32 -1.98
CA ILE A 197 2.22 -13.62 -1.33
C ILE A 197 1.86 -14.76 -2.29
N LEU A 198 0.72 -14.66 -2.99
CA LEU A 198 0.29 -15.68 -3.95
C LEU A 198 1.30 -15.85 -5.09
N LYS A 199 1.83 -14.74 -5.61
CA LYS A 199 2.85 -14.71 -6.66
C LYS A 199 4.14 -15.39 -6.17
N LYS A 200 4.69 -14.96 -5.04
CA LYS A 200 5.95 -15.49 -4.50
C LYS A 200 5.85 -16.97 -4.08
N ASN A 201 4.73 -17.39 -3.49
CA ASN A 201 4.47 -18.81 -3.20
C ASN A 201 4.44 -19.67 -4.47
N LYS A 202 3.95 -19.13 -5.60
CA LYS A 202 3.92 -19.83 -6.88
C LYS A 202 5.32 -19.91 -7.50
N GLU A 203 6.06 -18.80 -7.50
CA GLU A 203 7.44 -18.71 -8.01
C GLU A 203 8.37 -19.70 -7.29
N ALA A 204 8.30 -19.75 -5.96
CA ALA A 204 9.09 -20.68 -5.13
C ALA A 204 8.87 -22.17 -5.48
N LYS A 205 7.68 -22.54 -5.99
CA LYS A 205 7.33 -23.93 -6.37
C LYS A 205 7.78 -24.34 -7.76
N VAL A 206 7.87 -23.40 -8.70
CA VAL A 206 8.15 -23.68 -10.12
C VAL A 206 9.65 -23.79 -10.38
N GLU A 207 10.47 -22.99 -9.69
CA GLU A 207 11.87 -22.80 -10.08
C GLU A 207 12.88 -23.70 -9.35
N GLY A 208 12.44 -24.62 -8.48
CA GLY A 208 13.38 -25.35 -7.61
C GLY A 208 14.25 -24.39 -6.78
N TYR A 209 13.74 -23.18 -6.52
CA TYR A 209 14.45 -22.07 -5.93
C TYR A 209 14.90 -22.46 -4.51
N THR A 210 16.21 -22.42 -4.27
CA THR A 210 16.86 -22.79 -3.01
C THR A 210 17.01 -21.59 -2.05
N GLY A 211 16.10 -20.61 -2.13
CA GLY A 211 16.10 -19.46 -1.21
C GLY A 211 15.40 -19.78 0.11
N ASP A 212 15.69 -19.00 1.17
CA ASP A 212 15.05 -19.08 2.50
C ASP A 212 13.57 -18.64 2.51
N TRP A 213 12.86 -18.76 1.38
CA TRP A 213 11.44 -18.44 1.32
C TRP A 213 10.62 -19.52 2.03
N HIS A 214 9.72 -19.07 2.91
CA HIS A 214 8.73 -19.91 3.53
C HIS A 214 7.36 -19.61 2.92
N ASP A 215 6.73 -20.66 2.40
CA ASP A 215 5.35 -20.59 1.91
C ASP A 215 4.44 -20.01 3.01
N ILE A 216 3.78 -18.89 2.70
CA ILE A 216 2.79 -18.30 3.59
C ILE A 216 1.42 -18.86 3.21
N PRO A 217 0.74 -19.65 4.07
CA PRO A 217 -0.52 -20.32 3.73
C PRO A 217 -1.71 -19.36 3.78
N LEU A 218 -1.74 -18.39 2.85
CA LEU A 218 -2.82 -17.44 2.69
C LEU A 218 -4.14 -18.15 2.39
N ASP A 219 -5.16 -17.85 3.18
CA ASP A 219 -6.42 -18.60 3.21
C ASP A 219 -7.65 -17.67 3.14
N SER A 220 -7.54 -16.44 3.64
CA SER A 220 -8.62 -15.46 3.60
C SER A 220 -8.14 -14.02 3.58
N ILE A 221 -8.95 -13.13 2.99
CA ILE A 221 -8.82 -11.68 3.11
C ILE A 221 -10.14 -11.08 3.60
N GLY A 222 -10.05 -10.13 4.53
CA GLY A 222 -11.21 -9.46 5.11
C GLY A 222 -11.05 -7.95 5.09
N PHE A 223 -12.18 -7.27 4.97
CA PHE A 223 -12.22 -5.83 4.83
C PHE A 223 -13.27 -5.19 5.74
N ASP A 224 -12.86 -4.14 6.44
CA ASP A 224 -13.72 -3.26 7.22
C ASP A 224 -13.82 -1.91 6.50
N SER A 225 -15.03 -1.54 6.09
CA SER A 225 -15.35 -0.30 5.39
C SER A 225 -14.32 0.05 4.31
N PRO A 226 -14.08 -0.86 3.33
CA PRO A 226 -12.89 -0.78 2.50
C PRO A 226 -12.97 0.29 1.44
N ARG A 227 -11.84 0.95 1.19
CA ARG A 227 -11.60 1.73 -0.02
C ARG A 227 -10.81 0.88 -1.01
N LEU A 228 -11.42 0.58 -2.16
CA LEU A 228 -10.89 -0.35 -3.17
C LEU A 228 -11.01 0.19 -4.59
N ASP A 229 -12.04 0.99 -4.88
CA ASP A 229 -12.23 1.64 -6.17
C ASP A 229 -12.96 2.97 -5.96
N LEU A 230 -12.20 4.06 -5.86
CA LEU A 230 -12.73 5.37 -5.52
C LEU A 230 -13.76 5.88 -6.54
N ILE A 231 -13.61 5.52 -7.81
CA ILE A 231 -14.53 5.91 -8.88
C ILE A 231 -15.88 5.29 -8.64
N LEU A 232 -15.90 3.96 -8.47
CA LEU A 232 -17.12 3.21 -8.26
C LEU A 232 -17.79 3.61 -6.93
N GLN A 233 -17.00 3.76 -5.87
CA GLN A 233 -17.51 4.09 -4.54
C GLN A 233 -18.03 5.52 -4.44
N HIS A 234 -17.37 6.52 -5.04
CA HIS A 234 -17.88 7.90 -5.02
C HIS A 234 -19.11 8.08 -5.91
N LYS A 235 -19.19 7.36 -7.04
CA LYS A 235 -20.44 7.30 -7.81
C LYS A 235 -21.57 6.70 -6.97
N ALA A 236 -21.28 5.66 -6.19
CA ALA A 236 -22.25 5.08 -5.27
C ALA A 236 -22.61 5.99 -4.09
N ALA A 237 -21.69 6.84 -3.63
CA ALA A 237 -21.95 7.83 -2.59
C ALA A 237 -22.96 8.90 -3.03
N ILE A 238 -22.98 9.27 -4.32
CA ILE A 238 -24.01 10.14 -4.89
C ILE A 238 -25.39 9.49 -4.78
N ASP A 239 -25.50 8.20 -5.11
CA ASP A 239 -26.76 7.45 -4.93
C ASP A 239 -27.13 7.30 -3.46
N TYR A 240 -26.16 6.97 -2.61
CA TYR A 240 -26.35 6.82 -1.17
C TYR A 240 -26.84 8.11 -0.50
N ALA A 241 -26.35 9.28 -0.94
CA ALA A 241 -26.86 10.56 -0.46
C ALA A 241 -28.39 10.66 -0.64
N TYR A 242 -28.94 10.14 -1.73
CA TYR A 242 -30.39 10.09 -1.94
C TYR A 242 -31.07 8.88 -1.25
N GLU A 243 -30.42 7.72 -1.22
CA GLU A 243 -31.06 6.42 -0.94
C GLU A 243 -30.75 5.83 0.46
N ASN A 244 -29.99 6.53 1.32
CA ASN A 244 -29.52 5.99 2.62
C ASN A 244 -30.64 5.62 3.61
N GLY A 245 -31.82 6.24 3.51
CA GLY A 245 -32.98 5.91 4.35
C GLY A 245 -32.92 6.36 5.81
N TRP A 246 -31.86 7.08 6.22
CA TRP A 246 -31.68 7.63 7.57
C TRP A 246 -31.98 9.13 7.62
N VAL A 247 -31.41 9.88 6.68
CA VAL A 247 -31.51 11.33 6.58
C VAL A 247 -31.67 11.73 5.12
N GLU A 248 -32.48 12.75 4.83
CA GLU A 248 -32.57 13.32 3.50
C GLU A 248 -31.35 14.24 3.28
N VAL A 249 -30.38 13.75 2.51
CA VAL A 249 -29.11 14.45 2.28
C VAL A 249 -29.13 15.29 1.01
N ILE A 250 -29.71 14.76 -0.07
CA ILE A 250 -29.99 15.46 -1.33
C ILE A 250 -31.33 15.01 -1.91
N THR A 251 -31.93 15.86 -2.74
CA THR A 251 -33.13 15.53 -3.51
C THR A 251 -32.79 14.69 -4.74
N LYS A 252 -33.79 14.02 -5.32
CA LYS A 252 -33.61 13.24 -6.56
C LYS A 252 -33.08 14.08 -7.75
N PRO A 253 -33.58 15.30 -8.03
CA PRO A 253 -33.02 16.13 -9.09
C PRO A 253 -31.55 16.50 -8.86
N GLU A 254 -31.16 16.78 -7.62
CA GLU A 254 -29.75 17.06 -7.27
C GLU A 254 -28.88 15.82 -7.47
N ARG A 255 -29.37 14.64 -7.07
CA ARG A 255 -28.72 13.35 -7.33
C ARG A 255 -28.47 13.16 -8.82
N ASP A 256 -29.49 13.30 -9.64
CA ASP A 256 -29.38 13.15 -11.10
C ASP A 256 -28.34 14.15 -11.68
N ALA A 257 -28.36 15.40 -11.22
CA ALA A 257 -27.38 16.42 -11.63
C ALA A 257 -25.94 16.09 -11.20
N PHE A 258 -25.73 15.53 -10.01
CA PHE A 258 -24.41 15.08 -9.57
C PHE A 258 -23.92 13.85 -10.36
N LEU A 259 -24.81 12.92 -10.72
CA LEU A 259 -24.47 11.78 -11.57
C LEU A 259 -24.09 12.20 -13.00
N ASP A 260 -24.79 13.21 -13.56
CA ASP A 260 -24.45 13.78 -14.86
C ASP A 260 -23.07 14.46 -14.82
N GLN A 261 -22.79 15.24 -13.77
CA GLN A 261 -21.47 15.85 -13.55
C GLN A 261 -20.38 14.77 -13.40
N PHE A 262 -20.63 13.73 -12.60
CA PHE A 262 -19.68 12.61 -12.42
C PHE A 262 -19.37 11.92 -13.75
N SER A 263 -20.38 11.69 -14.58
CA SER A 263 -20.25 11.00 -15.86
C SER A 263 -19.37 11.77 -16.85
N ALA A 264 -19.34 13.11 -16.76
CA ALA A 264 -18.54 13.96 -17.65
C ALA A 264 -17.03 13.76 -17.49
N TYR A 265 -16.54 13.50 -16.25
CA TYR A 265 -15.11 13.31 -15.99
C TYR A 265 -14.72 11.85 -15.67
N GLU A 266 -15.67 10.94 -15.45
CA GLU A 266 -15.41 9.50 -15.16
C GLU A 266 -14.44 8.86 -16.16
N LYS A 267 -14.56 9.21 -17.44
CA LYS A 267 -13.69 8.68 -18.51
C LYS A 267 -12.22 9.09 -18.32
N GLY A 268 -11.96 10.37 -18.03
CA GLY A 268 -10.61 10.89 -17.78
C GLY A 268 -10.00 10.23 -16.55
N TRP A 269 -10.79 10.16 -15.47
CA TRP A 269 -10.36 9.51 -14.23
C TRP A 269 -10.02 8.02 -14.42
N ARG A 270 -10.81 7.26 -15.17
CA ARG A 270 -10.51 5.84 -15.46
C ARG A 270 -9.25 5.68 -16.28
N ALA A 271 -8.96 6.59 -17.21
CA ALA A 271 -7.71 6.56 -17.98
C ALA A 271 -6.51 6.83 -17.06
N CYS A 272 -6.62 7.86 -16.24
CA CYS A 272 -5.66 8.25 -15.22
C CYS A 272 -5.33 7.10 -14.24
N SER A 273 -6.36 6.45 -13.66
CA SER A 273 -6.20 5.36 -12.67
C SER A 273 -5.43 4.13 -13.17
N LYS A 274 -5.25 3.97 -14.49
CA LYS A 274 -4.55 2.83 -15.10
C LYS A 274 -3.06 3.08 -15.34
N GLN A 275 -2.63 4.34 -15.41
CA GLN A 275 -1.27 4.68 -15.85
C GLN A 275 -0.35 5.12 -14.70
N MET A 276 -0.87 5.25 -13.47
CA MET A 276 -0.13 5.70 -12.27
C MET A 276 0.60 7.01 -12.55
N ASP A 277 -0.17 7.99 -13.01
CA ASP A 277 0.35 9.16 -13.68
C ASP A 277 0.09 10.42 -12.85
N TRP A 278 1.14 11.17 -12.52
CA TRP A 278 1.03 12.47 -11.85
C TRP A 278 0.22 13.51 -12.70
N ARG A 279 0.03 13.26 -14.01
CA ARG A 279 -0.82 14.08 -14.90
C ARG A 279 -2.30 14.05 -14.52
N CYS A 280 -2.70 13.15 -13.63
CA CYS A 280 -4.04 13.08 -13.03
C CYS A 280 -4.42 14.28 -12.16
N ASN A 281 -3.54 15.28 -11.99
CA ASN A 281 -3.80 16.41 -11.10
C ASN A 281 -5.09 17.16 -11.46
N GLU A 282 -5.35 17.40 -12.74
CA GLU A 282 -6.58 18.08 -13.18
C GLU A 282 -7.81 17.26 -12.81
N GLU A 283 -7.83 15.97 -13.17
CA GLU A 283 -8.92 15.07 -12.81
C GLU A 283 -9.10 15.02 -11.30
N ILE A 284 -8.02 14.84 -10.52
CA ILE A 284 -7.98 14.84 -9.05
C ILE A 284 -8.61 16.11 -8.47
N GLN A 285 -8.31 17.29 -9.03
CA GLN A 285 -8.91 18.54 -8.57
C GLN A 285 -10.39 18.63 -8.93
N GLU A 286 -10.81 18.24 -10.13
CA GLU A 286 -12.22 18.22 -10.53
C GLU A 286 -13.06 17.31 -9.64
N HIS A 287 -12.54 16.13 -9.31
CA HIS A 287 -13.18 15.22 -8.37
C HIS A 287 -13.23 15.76 -6.96
N LYS A 288 -12.14 16.37 -6.47
CA LYS A 288 -12.12 17.03 -5.15
C LYS A 288 -13.18 18.13 -5.11
N ALA A 289 -13.36 18.87 -6.19
CA ALA A 289 -14.39 19.89 -6.31
C ALA A 289 -15.80 19.27 -6.32
N LEU A 290 -16.06 18.20 -7.09
CA LEU A 290 -17.34 17.51 -7.05
C LEU A 290 -17.63 16.96 -5.65
N TRP A 291 -16.67 16.28 -5.05
CA TRP A 291 -16.80 15.70 -3.72
C TRP A 291 -17.05 16.76 -2.66
N LYS A 292 -16.33 17.89 -2.74
CA LYS A 292 -16.57 19.05 -1.89
C LYS A 292 -18.00 19.57 -2.08
N ASN A 293 -18.46 19.76 -3.33
CA ASN A 293 -19.80 20.25 -3.61
C ASN A 293 -20.90 19.31 -3.11
N LEU A 294 -20.75 18.00 -3.34
CA LEU A 294 -21.65 16.98 -2.83
C LEU A 294 -21.73 17.05 -1.30
N THR A 295 -20.58 17.15 -0.62
CA THR A 295 -20.50 17.18 0.86
C THR A 295 -20.65 18.58 1.47
N SER A 296 -20.83 19.63 0.66
CA SER A 296 -21.05 21.02 1.08
C SER A 296 -22.46 21.54 0.78
N GLY A 297 -23.23 20.87 -0.08
CA GLY A 297 -24.63 21.20 -0.35
C GLY A 297 -25.56 20.89 0.84
N TRP A 298 -25.04 20.19 1.84
CA TRP A 298 -25.70 19.92 3.11
C TRP A 298 -25.46 21.11 4.03
N ASP A 299 -26.30 21.34 5.04
CA ASP A 299 -26.20 22.47 5.98
C ASP A 299 -24.95 22.40 6.91
N GLY A 300 -23.82 21.84 6.42
CA GLY A 300 -22.53 21.76 7.10
C GLY A 300 -22.42 20.68 8.17
N ASP A 301 -23.53 20.03 8.52
CA ASP A 301 -23.71 19.46 9.86
C ASP A 301 -23.60 17.93 9.97
N LEU A 302 -23.25 17.12 8.95
CA LEU A 302 -23.14 15.65 9.09
C LEU A 302 -21.73 15.07 8.94
N ASP A 303 -21.39 14.10 9.78
CA ASP A 303 -20.11 13.37 9.78
C ASP A 303 -20.08 12.32 8.63
N LEU A 304 -19.05 12.35 7.78
CA LEU A 304 -18.90 11.42 6.65
C LEU A 304 -18.56 9.99 7.09
N GLU A 305 -18.02 9.82 8.29
CA GLU A 305 -17.78 8.50 8.87
C GLU A 305 -19.03 7.93 9.55
N ASN A 306 -20.04 8.77 9.84
CA ASN A 306 -21.33 8.35 10.38
C ASN A 306 -22.39 9.45 10.21
N ILE A 307 -23.27 9.32 9.21
CA ILE A 307 -24.26 10.37 8.86
C ILE A 307 -25.31 10.65 9.95
N LEU A 308 -25.34 9.85 11.03
CA LEU A 308 -26.20 10.10 12.18
C LEU A 308 -25.59 11.07 13.20
N LYS A 309 -24.33 11.49 12.99
CA LYS A 309 -23.60 12.36 13.90
C LYS A 309 -23.41 13.75 13.30
N PRO A 310 -23.36 14.78 14.17
CA PRO A 310 -23.01 16.11 13.72
C PRO A 310 -21.57 16.11 13.17
N ARG A 311 -21.33 16.84 12.08
CA ARG A 311 -20.01 16.95 11.46
C ARG A 311 -19.03 17.49 12.50
N PRO A 312 -17.96 16.76 12.82
CA PRO A 312 -16.84 17.39 13.47
C PRO A 312 -16.25 18.42 12.49
N ASP A 313 -16.12 19.65 12.94
CA ASP A 313 -15.50 20.81 12.28
C ASP A 313 -14.01 20.59 11.88
N TYR A 314 -13.66 19.60 11.03
CA TYR A 314 -12.28 19.10 10.91
C TYR A 314 -11.86 18.65 9.48
N GLY A 315 -10.82 19.30 8.92
CA GLY A 315 -10.04 18.80 7.75
C GLY A 315 -8.93 17.82 8.17
N ILE A 316 -8.12 17.31 7.21
CA ILE A 316 -7.14 16.23 7.47
C ILE A 316 -6.12 16.54 8.59
N ALA A 317 -5.63 17.79 8.64
CA ALA A 317 -4.71 18.25 9.69
C ALA A 317 -5.36 18.21 11.08
N GLN A 318 -6.67 18.40 11.12
CA GLN A 318 -7.44 18.47 12.32
C GLN A 318 -7.83 17.06 12.80
N ILE A 319 -8.10 16.11 11.87
CA ILE A 319 -8.18 14.67 12.18
C ILE A 319 -6.86 14.20 12.81
N SER A 320 -5.73 14.54 12.17
CA SER A 320 -4.41 14.23 12.72
C SER A 320 -4.22 14.81 14.13
N ARG A 321 -4.60 16.06 14.37
CA ARG A 321 -4.59 16.65 15.72
C ARG A 321 -5.44 15.87 16.71
N MET A 322 -6.68 15.51 16.37
CA MET A 322 -7.56 14.75 17.26
C MET A 322 -6.96 13.37 17.59
N MET A 323 -6.41 12.67 16.61
CA MET A 323 -5.72 11.39 16.86
C MET A 323 -4.47 11.58 17.70
N ASN A 324 -3.75 12.68 17.50
CA ASN A 324 -2.56 13.06 18.25
C ASN A 324 -2.87 13.36 19.73
N GLU A 325 -4.07 13.88 20.00
CA GLU A 325 -4.57 14.25 21.33
C GLU A 325 -5.43 13.14 21.98
N SER A 326 -5.65 12.02 21.28
CA SER A 326 -6.50 10.92 21.76
C SER A 326 -5.93 10.26 23.03
N ARG A 327 -6.82 9.65 23.82
CA ARG A 327 -6.41 8.94 25.04
C ARG A 327 -5.47 7.78 24.71
N GLU A 328 -5.73 7.07 23.61
CA GLU A 328 -4.94 5.96 23.10
C GLU A 328 -3.52 6.40 22.74
N THR A 329 -3.40 7.48 21.98
CA THR A 329 -2.10 8.05 21.60
C THR A 329 -1.32 8.52 22.81
N ASN A 330 -1.97 9.26 23.71
CA ASN A 330 -1.33 9.73 24.94
C ASN A 330 -0.85 8.56 25.82
N TRP A 331 -1.65 7.49 25.89
CA TRP A 331 -1.28 6.28 26.61
C TRP A 331 -0.06 5.58 25.98
N LEU A 332 -0.02 5.40 24.66
CA LEU A 332 1.12 4.81 23.95
C LEU A 332 2.39 5.68 24.05
N ARG A 333 2.25 7.00 24.07
CA ARG A 333 3.35 7.95 24.26
C ARG A 333 3.84 8.06 25.69
N SER A 334 3.05 7.61 26.66
CA SER A 334 3.43 7.75 28.06
C SER A 334 4.72 6.99 28.36
N LYS A 335 5.58 7.61 29.17
CA LYS A 335 6.82 6.98 29.64
C LYS A 335 6.55 5.61 30.28
N LYS A 336 5.51 5.54 31.10
CA LYS A 336 5.10 4.30 31.78
C LYS A 336 4.79 3.19 30.78
N THR A 337 3.99 3.47 29.75
CA THR A 337 3.70 2.46 28.71
C THR A 337 4.97 2.01 28.00
N GLN A 338 5.83 2.93 27.58
CA GLN A 338 7.06 2.53 26.88
C GLN A 338 8.06 1.78 27.76
N GLU A 339 8.13 2.08 29.05
CA GLU A 339 8.90 1.32 30.04
C GLU A 339 8.35 -0.11 30.20
N GLU A 340 7.02 -0.27 30.31
CA GLU A 340 6.35 -1.56 30.44
C GLU A 340 6.46 -2.42 29.17
N LEU A 341 6.47 -1.77 27.99
CA LEU A 341 6.74 -2.42 26.72
C LEU A 341 8.25 -2.65 26.48
N ARG A 342 9.10 -2.15 27.37
CA ARG A 342 10.57 -2.25 27.32
C ARG A 342 11.17 -1.66 26.03
N PHE A 343 10.59 -0.57 25.53
CA PHE A 343 10.99 0.13 24.31
C PHE A 343 12.16 1.10 24.50
N MET A 344 12.98 0.95 25.56
CA MET A 344 14.09 1.87 25.79
C MET A 344 15.23 1.61 24.80
N ASP A 345 15.42 2.57 23.88
CA ASP A 345 16.52 2.62 22.93
C ASP A 345 17.85 2.64 23.69
N GLY A 346 18.64 1.57 23.57
CA GLY A 346 20.12 1.53 23.59
C GLY A 346 20.94 2.19 24.71
N LYS A 347 20.57 3.41 25.08
CA LYS A 347 21.35 4.41 25.79
C LYS A 347 20.83 4.52 27.21
N ILE A 348 21.73 4.37 28.18
CA ILE A 348 21.48 4.71 29.57
C ILE A 348 21.11 6.22 29.60
N ASN A 349 19.85 6.54 29.97
CA ASN A 349 19.12 7.82 29.83
C ASN A 349 18.22 7.99 28.58
N SER A 350 17.78 6.91 27.95
CA SER A 350 17.05 6.86 26.66
C SER A 350 15.81 7.77 26.54
N GLN A 351 15.75 8.52 25.42
CA GLN A 351 14.55 9.22 24.97
C GLN A 351 13.43 8.22 24.63
N LEU A 352 12.17 8.61 24.84
CA LEU A 352 11.00 7.84 24.44
C LEU A 352 10.97 7.69 22.90
N ILE A 353 10.55 6.52 22.41
CA ILE A 353 10.28 6.34 20.99
C ILE A 353 9.08 7.20 20.63
N ASP A 354 9.24 8.06 19.63
CA ASP A 354 8.13 8.84 19.12
C ASP A 354 7.05 7.92 18.50
N TYR A 355 5.79 8.21 18.76
CA TYR A 355 4.65 7.45 18.26
C TYR A 355 3.79 8.34 17.37
N THR A 356 3.60 7.92 16.12
CA THR A 356 2.90 8.69 15.09
C THR A 356 1.56 8.02 14.75
N PRO A 357 0.43 8.35 15.42
CA PRO A 357 -0.85 7.66 15.22
C PRO A 357 -1.37 7.76 13.79
N TYR A 358 -1.09 8.90 13.14
CA TYR A 358 -1.41 9.16 11.75
C TYR A 358 -0.30 9.95 11.07
N ASN A 359 0.39 9.33 10.11
CA ASN A 359 1.42 9.98 9.30
C ASN A 359 0.79 10.74 8.12
N VAL A 360 0.52 12.03 8.32
CA VAL A 360 -0.11 12.90 7.31
C VAL A 360 0.79 13.13 6.09
N ASP A 361 2.11 13.16 6.28
CA ASP A 361 3.03 13.34 5.15
C ASP A 361 2.98 12.13 4.22
N MET A 362 2.91 10.92 4.78
CA MET A 362 2.67 9.69 4.02
C MET A 362 1.32 9.73 3.30
N HIS A 363 0.25 10.11 3.99
CA HIS A 363 -1.05 10.28 3.37
C HIS A 363 -0.96 11.19 2.13
N ASN A 364 -0.32 12.35 2.28
CA ASN A 364 -0.15 13.31 1.19
C ASN A 364 0.70 12.74 0.05
N ARG A 365 1.77 11.98 0.35
CA ARG A 365 2.59 11.31 -0.66
C ARG A 365 1.80 10.29 -1.49
N PHE A 366 0.96 9.48 -0.84
CA PHE A 366 0.09 8.50 -1.53
C PHE A 366 -0.98 9.17 -2.41
N TRP A 367 -1.49 10.34 -2.01
CA TRP A 367 -2.34 11.14 -2.89
C TRP A 367 -1.56 11.73 -4.06
N ALA A 368 -0.35 12.24 -3.81
CA ALA A 368 0.50 12.85 -4.83
C ALA A 368 1.00 11.84 -5.87
N SER A 369 1.22 10.58 -5.49
CA SER A 369 1.58 9.50 -6.41
C SER A 369 0.41 9.00 -7.27
N GLY A 370 -0.82 9.44 -6.97
CA GLY A 370 -2.03 8.92 -7.59
C GLY A 370 -2.38 7.51 -7.10
N ASP A 371 -1.70 6.97 -6.09
CA ASP A 371 -1.96 5.61 -5.62
C ASP A 371 -3.37 5.50 -5.01
N VAL A 372 -3.85 6.55 -4.34
CA VAL A 372 -5.18 6.55 -3.70
C VAL A 372 -6.34 6.32 -4.67
N ILE A 373 -6.16 6.68 -5.94
CA ILE A 373 -7.22 6.64 -6.95
C ILE A 373 -7.15 5.40 -7.85
N ARG A 374 -6.11 4.56 -7.67
CA ARG A 374 -5.94 3.28 -8.37
C ARG A 374 -6.95 2.26 -7.85
N SER A 375 -7.49 1.47 -8.77
CA SER A 375 -8.43 0.39 -8.45
C SER A 375 -7.69 -0.86 -7.96
N SER A 376 -8.15 -1.45 -6.86
CA SER A 376 -7.71 -2.76 -6.35
C SER A 376 -8.51 -3.93 -6.91
N LEU A 377 -9.52 -3.68 -7.77
CA LEU A 377 -10.34 -4.73 -8.37
C LEU A 377 -9.52 -5.77 -9.17
N PRO A 378 -8.46 -5.42 -9.93
CA PRO A 378 -7.62 -6.42 -10.60
C PRO A 378 -6.91 -7.37 -9.62
N GLY A 379 -6.47 -6.85 -8.46
CA GLY A 379 -5.86 -7.69 -7.41
C GLY A 379 -6.88 -8.63 -6.78
N LEU A 380 -8.11 -8.16 -6.54
CA LEU A 380 -9.20 -8.99 -6.05
C LEU A 380 -9.59 -10.10 -7.03
N ASP A 381 -9.52 -9.86 -8.33
CA ASP A 381 -9.71 -10.89 -9.36
C ASP A 381 -8.68 -12.02 -9.19
N VAL A 382 -7.38 -11.68 -9.07
CA VAL A 382 -6.31 -12.67 -8.80
C VAL A 382 -6.56 -13.47 -7.52
N ILE A 383 -6.91 -12.78 -6.44
CA ILE A 383 -7.17 -13.40 -5.13
C ILE A 383 -8.33 -14.39 -5.20
N LEU A 384 -9.44 -14.02 -5.85
CA LEU A 384 -10.61 -14.88 -5.98
C LEU A 384 -10.38 -16.03 -6.96
N GLN A 385 -9.63 -15.83 -8.05
CA GLN A 385 -9.20 -16.90 -8.95
C GLN A 385 -8.31 -17.92 -8.24
N ALA A 386 -7.47 -17.48 -7.30
CA ALA A 386 -6.66 -18.35 -6.45
C ALA A 386 -7.49 -19.11 -5.39
N GLY A 387 -8.80 -18.88 -5.32
CA GLY A 387 -9.69 -19.57 -4.38
C GLY A 387 -9.64 -19.01 -2.97
N ILE A 388 -9.03 -17.84 -2.76
CA ILE A 388 -8.97 -17.17 -1.45
C ILE A 388 -10.36 -16.66 -1.09
N ARG A 389 -10.73 -16.82 0.17
CA ARG A 389 -12.02 -16.36 0.71
C ARG A 389 -11.97 -14.87 0.98
N THR A 390 -12.96 -14.14 0.49
CA THR A 390 -12.99 -12.67 0.54
C THR A 390 -14.25 -12.19 1.24
N LEU A 391 -14.05 -11.35 2.25
CA LEU A 391 -15.12 -10.81 3.08
C LEU A 391 -15.10 -9.28 3.03
N PHE A 392 -16.25 -8.68 2.73
CA PHE A 392 -16.47 -7.24 2.81
C PHE A 392 -17.49 -6.92 3.90
N ILE A 393 -17.18 -5.94 4.74
CA ILE A 393 -18.09 -5.44 5.75
C ILE A 393 -18.18 -3.93 5.62
N SER A 394 -19.40 -3.41 5.69
CA SER A 394 -19.65 -1.97 5.66
C SER A 394 -20.76 -1.61 6.62
N GLY A 395 -20.66 -0.44 7.22
CA GLY A 395 -21.76 0.18 7.95
C GLY A 395 -22.78 0.83 7.02
N ASP A 396 -24.07 0.78 7.36
CA ASP A 396 -25.11 1.46 6.59
C ASP A 396 -25.29 2.95 6.93
N THR A 397 -24.52 3.48 7.89
CA THR A 397 -24.45 4.92 8.19
C THR A 397 -23.11 5.55 7.76
N ASP A 398 -22.16 4.77 7.26
CA ASP A 398 -20.92 5.27 6.66
C ASP A 398 -21.21 5.88 5.28
N PHE A 399 -20.87 7.16 5.08
CA PHE A 399 -20.98 7.80 3.77
C PHE A 399 -19.79 7.49 2.87
N THR A 400 -18.58 7.48 3.46
CA THR A 400 -17.28 7.45 2.78
C THR A 400 -17.09 6.14 2.03
N THR A 401 -17.37 5.01 2.67
CA THR A 401 -17.32 3.67 2.07
C THR A 401 -18.64 2.94 2.26
N ASN A 402 -19.73 3.64 1.92
CA ASN A 402 -21.10 3.17 2.08
C ASN A 402 -21.36 1.79 1.45
N HIS A 403 -22.34 1.10 2.03
CA HIS A 403 -22.73 -0.25 1.66
C HIS A 403 -23.20 -0.43 0.20
N ILE A 404 -23.71 0.62 -0.46
CA ILE A 404 -24.09 0.58 -1.88
C ILE A 404 -22.82 0.42 -2.73
N GLY A 405 -21.79 1.20 -2.44
CA GLY A 405 -20.49 1.10 -3.11
C GLY A 405 -19.83 -0.26 -2.93
N ILE A 406 -19.85 -0.80 -1.70
CA ILE A 406 -19.29 -2.13 -1.41
C ILE A 406 -20.04 -3.24 -2.14
N SER A 407 -21.37 -3.17 -2.19
CA SER A 407 -22.18 -4.14 -2.93
C SER A 407 -21.87 -4.10 -4.43
N ARG A 408 -21.74 -2.90 -5.02
CA ARG A 408 -21.37 -2.72 -6.44
C ARG A 408 -19.95 -3.23 -6.74
N ILE A 409 -19.01 -3.07 -5.83
CA ILE A 409 -17.66 -3.67 -5.94
C ILE A 409 -17.79 -5.19 -5.98
N ALA A 410 -18.43 -5.80 -4.98
CA ALA A 410 -18.54 -7.25 -4.87
C ALA A 410 -19.21 -7.89 -6.10
N GLU A 411 -20.24 -7.23 -6.66
CA GLU A 411 -20.92 -7.70 -7.87
C GLU A 411 -20.13 -7.43 -9.16
N GLY A 412 -19.27 -6.41 -9.16
CA GLY A 412 -18.46 -5.97 -10.30
C GLY A 412 -17.17 -6.76 -10.52
N ILE A 413 -16.63 -7.42 -9.49
CA ILE A 413 -15.39 -8.21 -9.60
C ILE A 413 -15.62 -9.39 -10.55
N LYS A 414 -14.70 -9.59 -11.49
CA LYS A 414 -14.68 -10.76 -12.36
C LYS A 414 -14.06 -11.91 -11.59
N HIS A 415 -14.74 -13.05 -11.48
CA HIS A 415 -14.20 -14.27 -10.87
C HIS A 415 -15.09 -15.48 -11.20
N PRO A 416 -14.60 -16.72 -11.03
CA PRO A 416 -15.37 -17.93 -11.35
C PRO A 416 -16.71 -18.07 -10.58
N GLY A 417 -16.83 -17.42 -9.42
CA GLY A 417 -18.04 -17.46 -8.58
C GLY A 417 -19.01 -16.29 -8.82
N GLN A 418 -18.77 -15.42 -9.80
CA GLN A 418 -19.50 -14.15 -9.94
C GLN A 418 -21.00 -14.36 -10.16
N THR A 419 -21.39 -15.31 -11.01
CA THR A 419 -22.80 -15.66 -11.23
C THR A 419 -23.42 -16.19 -9.94
N ALA A 420 -22.73 -17.10 -9.23
CA ALA A 420 -23.21 -17.65 -7.98
C ALA A 420 -23.40 -16.56 -6.90
N PHE A 421 -22.56 -15.53 -6.87
CA PHE A 421 -22.74 -14.38 -5.98
C PHE A 421 -23.91 -13.50 -6.40
N LYS A 422 -24.04 -13.16 -7.69
CA LYS A 422 -25.15 -12.33 -8.19
C LYS A 422 -26.51 -12.96 -7.93
N ASP A 423 -26.61 -14.27 -8.13
CA ASP A 423 -27.85 -15.05 -7.97
C ASP A 423 -28.15 -15.40 -6.50
N ALA A 424 -27.19 -15.22 -5.59
CA ALA A 424 -27.37 -15.55 -4.18
C ALA A 424 -28.40 -14.63 -3.51
N PRO A 425 -29.31 -15.19 -2.67
CA PRO A 425 -30.26 -14.39 -1.92
C PRO A 425 -29.56 -13.58 -0.83
N THR A 426 -30.02 -12.35 -0.62
CA THR A 426 -29.61 -11.56 0.54
C THR A 426 -30.44 -11.98 1.75
N SER A 427 -29.77 -12.45 2.79
CA SER A 427 -30.40 -12.87 4.04
C SER A 427 -30.42 -11.72 5.04
N LYS A 428 -31.55 -11.54 5.73
CA LYS A 428 -31.70 -10.60 6.84
C LYS A 428 -31.49 -11.36 8.15
N VAL A 429 -30.58 -10.90 9.00
CA VAL A 429 -30.33 -11.52 10.31
C VAL A 429 -30.61 -10.50 11.40
N GLU A 430 -31.49 -10.88 12.34
CA GLU A 430 -31.84 -10.10 13.52
C GLU A 430 -31.22 -10.77 14.76
N TRP A 431 -30.65 -9.95 15.66
CA TRP A 431 -29.86 -10.45 16.78
C TRP A 431 -30.42 -9.95 18.11
N ASP A 432 -30.68 -10.88 19.03
CA ASP A 432 -31.10 -10.57 20.41
C ASP A 432 -30.14 -11.20 21.43
N HIS A 433 -29.39 -10.37 22.16
CA HIS A 433 -28.55 -10.72 23.32
C HIS A 433 -27.59 -11.93 23.19
N GLY A 434 -27.32 -12.44 21.98
CA GLY A 434 -26.43 -13.57 21.70
C GLY A 434 -27.15 -14.86 21.27
N GLN A 435 -28.43 -14.80 20.91
CA GLN A 435 -29.17 -15.90 20.26
C GLN A 435 -29.87 -15.41 18.98
N ILE A 436 -29.96 -16.29 17.98
CA ILE A 436 -30.79 -16.07 16.77
C ILE A 436 -32.24 -16.31 17.19
N VAL A 437 -33.12 -15.33 17.00
CA VAL A 437 -34.54 -15.46 17.34
C VAL A 437 -35.37 -15.15 16.09
N GLU A 438 -36.23 -16.07 15.66
CA GLU A 438 -37.27 -15.77 14.67
C GLU A 438 -38.45 -15.12 15.39
N GLY A 439 -38.70 -13.84 15.12
CA GLY A 439 -39.91 -13.14 15.57
C GLY A 439 -39.69 -11.64 15.78
N ASP A 440 -40.74 -10.85 15.50
CA ASP A 440 -40.77 -9.38 15.58
C ASP A 440 -40.36 -8.87 16.98
N VAL A 441 -39.07 -8.64 17.19
CA VAL A 441 -38.51 -7.92 18.34
C VAL A 441 -37.49 -6.90 17.82
N VAL A 442 -37.55 -5.69 18.35
CA VAL A 442 -36.79 -4.52 17.90
C VAL A 442 -35.27 -4.73 18.12
N GLY A 443 -34.55 -5.14 17.06
CA GLY A 443 -33.09 -5.32 17.01
C GLY A 443 -32.49 -4.94 15.64
N ALA A 444 -31.19 -4.65 15.55
CA ALA A 444 -30.54 -4.23 14.30
C ALA A 444 -30.50 -5.39 13.28
N ALA A 445 -31.05 -5.15 12.09
CA ALA A 445 -31.04 -6.12 11.00
C ALA A 445 -29.77 -5.98 10.15
N THR A 446 -28.89 -6.98 10.16
CA THR A 446 -27.71 -7.06 9.29
C THR A 446 -28.07 -7.81 8.02
N MET A 447 -27.71 -7.27 6.85
CA MET A 447 -27.89 -7.97 5.57
C MET A 447 -26.62 -8.73 5.21
N ILE A 448 -26.75 -10.00 4.84
CA ILE A 448 -25.63 -10.87 4.45
C ILE A 448 -25.91 -11.46 3.07
N LYS A 449 -24.93 -11.37 2.17
CA LYS A 449 -24.97 -12.02 0.85
C LYS A 449 -23.68 -12.83 0.67
N THR A 450 -23.81 -14.11 0.35
CA THR A 450 -22.69 -15.02 0.16
C THR A 450 -22.89 -15.85 -1.11
N GLY A 451 -21.85 -15.93 -1.94
CA GLY A 451 -21.84 -16.79 -3.12
C GLY A 451 -20.44 -16.99 -3.66
N GLY A 452 -20.11 -18.24 -3.99
CA GLY A 452 -18.72 -18.63 -4.23
C GLY A 452 -17.84 -18.34 -3.01
N ASN A 453 -16.72 -17.65 -3.23
CA ASN A 453 -15.76 -17.27 -2.19
C ASN A 453 -15.96 -15.85 -1.66
N ILE A 454 -17.06 -15.17 -2.03
CA ILE A 454 -17.35 -13.79 -1.61
C ILE A 454 -18.45 -13.79 -0.56
N THR A 455 -18.26 -12.97 0.48
CA THR A 455 -19.31 -12.58 1.42
C THR A 455 -19.34 -11.07 1.60
N VAL A 456 -20.53 -10.48 1.59
CA VAL A 456 -20.77 -9.06 1.89
C VAL A 456 -21.70 -8.97 3.09
N VAL A 457 -21.33 -8.14 4.06
CA VAL A 457 -22.09 -7.87 5.28
C VAL A 457 -22.36 -6.38 5.37
N ASN A 458 -23.64 -6.00 5.44
CA ASN A 458 -24.07 -4.63 5.67
C ASN A 458 -24.63 -4.50 7.09
N ALA A 459 -23.92 -3.76 7.95
CA ALA A 459 -24.22 -3.61 9.36
C ALA A 459 -25.10 -2.37 9.61
N LYS A 460 -26.32 -2.61 10.10
CA LYS A 460 -27.30 -1.56 10.37
C LYS A 460 -26.95 -0.70 11.59
N GLY A 461 -27.04 0.62 11.42
CA GLY A 461 -26.75 1.64 12.43
C GLY A 461 -25.26 1.83 12.73
N VAL A 462 -24.37 1.31 11.87
CA VAL A 462 -22.91 1.36 12.10
C VAL A 462 -22.25 2.30 11.09
N GLY A 463 -21.29 3.08 11.56
CA GLY A 463 -20.47 3.98 10.74
C GLY A 463 -19.21 3.30 10.19
N HIS A 464 -18.20 4.12 9.87
CA HIS A 464 -16.99 3.73 9.14
C HIS A 464 -16.10 2.77 9.94
N TYR A 465 -15.86 3.04 11.22
CA TYR A 465 -15.06 2.16 12.07
C TYR A 465 -15.96 1.21 12.86
N LEU A 466 -16.17 0.01 12.33
CA LEU A 466 -17.11 -0.97 12.92
C LEU A 466 -16.71 -1.41 14.33
N GLY A 467 -15.42 -1.34 14.68
CA GLY A 467 -14.90 -1.67 16.01
C GLY A 467 -15.03 -0.53 17.05
N LYS A 468 -15.32 0.70 16.61
CA LYS A 468 -15.32 1.89 17.47
C LYS A 468 -16.58 1.96 18.32
N ARG A 469 -16.43 2.30 19.60
CA ARG A 469 -17.56 2.49 20.52
C ARG A 469 -18.16 3.87 20.33
N ASP A 470 -19.29 3.94 19.64
CA ASP A 470 -20.01 5.19 19.41
C ASP A 470 -21.40 5.21 20.08
N PRO A 471 -21.78 6.30 20.79
CA PRO A 471 -23.13 6.49 21.26
C PRO A 471 -24.05 6.91 20.09
N VAL A 472 -25.15 6.20 19.89
CA VAL A 472 -26.18 6.54 18.89
C VAL A 472 -26.98 7.77 19.38
N ALA A 473 -27.30 8.69 18.47
CA ALA A 473 -28.30 9.72 18.72
C ALA A 473 -29.70 9.08 18.81
N ALA A 474 -30.33 9.15 19.99
CA ALA A 474 -31.70 8.70 20.18
C ALA A 474 -32.62 9.34 19.13
N ASN A 475 -33.48 8.53 18.51
CA ASN A 475 -34.44 8.96 17.50
C ASN A 475 -35.13 10.27 17.90
N GLY A 476 -35.22 11.20 16.94
CA GLY A 476 -35.84 12.51 17.11
C GLY A 476 -37.31 12.42 17.49
N ASN A 477 -37.58 12.27 18.79
CA ASN A 477 -38.79 12.67 19.52
C ASN A 477 -38.76 12.22 21.00
N GLU A 478 -37.71 11.56 21.48
CA GLU A 478 -37.55 11.29 22.91
C GLU A 478 -36.66 12.34 23.60
N ASP A 479 -37.21 12.87 24.67
CA ASP A 479 -36.71 13.91 25.56
C ASP A 479 -35.19 13.79 25.84
N ARG A 480 -34.40 14.75 25.34
CA ARG A 480 -32.92 14.85 25.50
C ARG A 480 -32.46 14.83 26.96
N SER A 481 -33.36 15.01 27.92
CA SER A 481 -33.05 14.99 29.35
C SER A 481 -33.02 13.58 29.96
N LYS A 482 -33.46 12.53 29.24
CA LYS A 482 -33.50 11.14 29.73
C LYS A 482 -32.44 10.21 29.14
N SER A 483 -31.59 10.66 28.21
CA SER A 483 -30.52 9.86 27.61
C SER A 483 -29.31 9.64 28.54
N ALA A 484 -29.31 10.22 29.73
CA ALA A 484 -28.15 10.27 30.61
C ALA A 484 -27.90 8.98 31.42
N GLU A 485 -28.88 8.08 31.55
CA GLU A 485 -28.73 6.85 32.35
C GLU A 485 -29.36 5.62 31.65
N HIS A 486 -28.61 5.04 30.70
CA HIS A 486 -28.64 3.63 30.25
C HIS A 486 -29.87 3.03 29.51
N PRO A 487 -29.70 2.73 28.20
CA PRO A 487 -30.13 1.48 27.54
C PRO A 487 -28.91 0.53 27.27
N GLN A 488 -28.10 0.33 28.31
CA GLN A 488 -27.24 -0.82 28.63
C GLN A 488 -26.44 -1.54 27.49
N ARG A 489 -25.22 -1.04 27.22
CA ARG A 489 -24.16 -1.60 26.33
C ARG A 489 -24.51 -1.74 24.83
N HIS A 490 -25.55 -1.04 24.38
CA HIS A 490 -26.31 -1.21 23.13
C HIS A 490 -25.63 -1.92 21.95
N ASN A 491 -25.70 -3.24 21.83
CA ASN A 491 -26.09 -4.31 22.76
C ASN A 491 -25.01 -5.41 22.57
N LYS A 492 -23.90 -5.30 23.32
CA LYS A 492 -22.62 -6.04 23.15
C LYS A 492 -21.85 -5.70 21.84
N THR A 493 -21.77 -4.42 21.42
CA THR A 493 -20.99 -3.87 20.27
C THR A 493 -20.99 -4.64 18.93
N LEU A 494 -22.07 -4.97 18.25
CA LEU A 494 -23.43 -5.30 18.66
C LEU A 494 -23.49 -6.82 18.45
N SER A 495 -23.54 -7.55 19.57
CA SER A 495 -23.11 -8.94 19.86
C SER A 495 -21.73 -9.41 19.34
N MET A 496 -20.81 -8.46 19.16
CA MET A 496 -19.36 -8.60 18.89
C MET A 496 -18.95 -9.03 17.46
N PHE A 497 -19.15 -8.16 16.45
CA PHE A 497 -18.85 -8.54 15.04
C PHE A 497 -19.50 -9.92 14.68
N VAL A 498 -20.62 -10.24 15.37
CA VAL A 498 -21.23 -11.49 15.94
C VAL A 498 -21.15 -12.78 15.13
N SER A 499 -19.98 -13.29 14.86
CA SER A 499 -19.12 -13.77 15.91
C SER A 499 -17.74 -13.75 15.30
N LEU A 500 -17.22 -12.54 15.12
CA LEU A 500 -16.24 -12.19 14.09
C LEU A 500 -16.44 -12.97 12.81
N ILE A 501 -17.69 -12.98 12.35
CA ILE A 501 -18.06 -13.81 11.23
C ILE A 501 -17.60 -15.27 11.62
N PHE A 502 -18.42 -15.98 12.44
CA PHE A 502 -18.52 -17.45 12.80
C PHE A 502 -18.37 -18.46 11.61
N LEU A 503 -17.80 -17.98 10.52
CA LEU A 503 -18.57 -17.45 9.39
C LEU A 503 -17.64 -16.67 8.45
N LEU A 504 -16.31 -16.59 8.70
CA LEU A 504 -15.30 -16.76 7.62
C LEU A 504 -15.57 -18.07 6.83
N ILE A 505 -16.53 -18.80 7.40
CA ILE A 505 -17.48 -19.78 6.92
C ILE A 505 -16.85 -21.10 7.29
N SER A 506 -17.44 -21.73 8.30
CA SER A 506 -16.92 -22.88 9.03
C SER A 506 -15.98 -23.79 8.23
N TRP A 507 -14.75 -23.90 8.71
CA TRP A 507 -13.70 -24.89 8.40
C TRP A 507 -14.13 -26.39 8.52
N ILE A 508 -15.42 -26.77 8.38
CA ILE A 508 -15.93 -28.07 8.86
C ILE A 508 -16.58 -28.98 7.80
N SER A 509 -16.92 -28.58 6.56
CA SER A 509 -17.51 -29.59 5.64
C SER A 509 -17.24 -29.44 4.14
N PRO A 510 -16.76 -30.51 3.46
CA PRO A 510 -16.75 -30.63 2.00
C PRO A 510 -18.14 -30.95 1.40
N LEU A 511 -19.23 -30.53 2.05
CA LEU A 511 -20.59 -30.98 1.73
C LEU A 511 -21.44 -29.84 1.18
N ASN A 512 -21.31 -29.60 -0.13
CA ASN A 512 -22.39 -29.84 -1.10
C ASN A 512 -22.17 -29.00 -2.36
N ARG A 513 -21.86 -29.70 -3.45
CA ARG A 513 -22.32 -29.30 -4.78
C ARG A 513 -23.85 -29.40 -4.76
N GLY A 514 -24.52 -28.31 -4.38
CA GLY A 514 -25.98 -28.15 -4.40
C GLY A 514 -26.70 -28.55 -3.12
N ALA A 515 -26.94 -27.58 -2.22
CA ALA A 515 -28.15 -27.50 -1.39
C ALA A 515 -28.20 -26.14 -0.68
N ASP A 516 -29.42 -25.59 -0.53
CA ASP A 516 -29.76 -24.29 0.04
C ASP A 516 -29.13 -23.97 1.41
N ALA A 517 -28.71 -22.70 1.56
CA ALA A 517 -28.18 -22.11 2.80
C ALA A 517 -29.17 -22.12 3.98
N SER A 518 -30.46 -22.39 3.72
CA SER A 518 -31.50 -22.54 4.75
C SER A 518 -31.39 -23.85 5.54
N GLY A 519 -30.79 -24.90 4.97
CA GLY A 519 -30.72 -26.23 5.59
C GLY A 519 -29.77 -26.34 6.79
N ALA A 520 -28.64 -25.61 6.74
CA ALA A 520 -27.63 -25.62 7.81
C ALA A 520 -28.13 -24.94 9.10
N ILE A 521 -29.05 -23.98 8.97
CA ILE A 521 -29.68 -23.26 10.09
C ILE A 521 -30.62 -24.20 10.88
N SER A 522 -31.28 -25.14 10.20
CA SER A 522 -32.22 -26.08 10.84
C SER A 522 -31.53 -27.24 11.60
N GLN A 523 -30.35 -27.69 11.19
CA GLN A 523 -29.70 -28.88 11.77
C GLN A 523 -29.15 -28.64 13.19
N LEU A 524 -28.83 -27.40 13.56
CA LEU A 524 -28.45 -27.04 14.92
C LEU A 524 -29.65 -26.95 15.87
N ALA A 525 -30.80 -26.47 15.38
CA ALA A 525 -32.07 -26.52 16.10
C ALA A 525 -32.56 -27.97 16.34
N SER A 526 -32.15 -28.90 15.49
CA SER A 526 -32.61 -30.29 15.50
C SER A 526 -31.93 -31.19 16.55
N SER A 527 -30.87 -30.74 17.22
CA SER A 527 -30.25 -31.49 18.33
C SER A 527 -31.06 -31.45 19.64
N VAL A 528 -32.21 -30.75 19.65
CA VAL A 528 -33.07 -30.60 20.82
C VAL A 528 -34.52 -31.08 20.61
N ALA A 529 -34.92 -31.54 19.42
CA ALA A 529 -36.27 -32.08 19.23
C ALA A 529 -36.36 -33.18 18.17
N ALA A 530 -36.28 -34.43 18.62
CA ALA A 530 -36.77 -35.57 17.85
C ALA A 530 -38.30 -35.67 17.99
N THR A 531 -39.05 -35.76 16.88
CA THR A 531 -40.04 -36.83 16.58
C THR A 531 -40.96 -36.49 15.38
N SER A 532 -41.19 -37.54 14.57
CA SER A 532 -42.32 -37.79 13.65
C SER A 532 -42.34 -37.19 12.22
N THR A 533 -42.28 -38.14 11.27
CA THR A 533 -42.51 -38.18 9.80
C THR A 533 -44.00 -38.16 9.39
N PRO A 534 -44.44 -38.33 8.10
CA PRO A 534 -43.95 -37.87 6.76
C PRO A 534 -45.09 -37.41 5.78
N SER A 535 -44.77 -36.84 4.59
CA SER A 535 -45.21 -37.32 3.23
C SER A 535 -45.06 -36.32 2.03
N ARG A 536 -44.20 -36.68 1.05
CA ARG A 536 -44.32 -36.83 -0.45
C ARG A 536 -45.38 -36.05 -1.32
N PRO A 537 -45.26 -35.97 -2.69
CA PRO A 537 -44.18 -35.45 -3.58
C PRO A 537 -44.67 -34.77 -4.93
N SER A 538 -43.72 -34.50 -5.86
CA SER A 538 -43.84 -34.46 -7.35
C SER A 538 -44.13 -33.09 -8.01
N HIS A 539 -43.69 -32.73 -9.23
CA HIS A 539 -43.16 -33.44 -10.41
C HIS A 539 -42.49 -32.45 -11.41
N GLN A 540 -41.56 -32.99 -12.24
CA GLN A 540 -41.23 -32.68 -13.67
C GLN A 540 -40.58 -31.31 -14.03
N THR A 541 -39.39 -31.20 -14.65
CA THR A 541 -38.72 -31.75 -15.87
C THR A 541 -39.14 -31.17 -17.22
N LEU A 542 -38.10 -30.95 -18.05
CA LEU A 542 -38.02 -30.75 -19.52
C LEU A 542 -37.89 -29.28 -19.96
N SER A 543 -37.10 -28.90 -20.96
CA SER A 543 -36.05 -29.54 -21.78
C SER A 543 -35.47 -28.45 -22.69
N ALA A 544 -34.23 -28.65 -23.13
CA ALA A 544 -33.45 -27.81 -24.04
C ALA A 544 -34.00 -27.67 -25.48
N SER A 545 -33.56 -26.63 -26.20
CA SER A 545 -32.89 -26.77 -27.52
C SER A 545 -32.45 -25.41 -28.12
N ASN A 546 -31.18 -25.33 -28.56
CA ASN A 546 -30.63 -24.87 -29.86
C ASN A 546 -31.24 -23.63 -30.57
N SER A 547 -30.55 -22.71 -31.25
CA SER A 547 -29.25 -22.71 -31.95
C SER A 547 -28.96 -21.29 -32.52
N HIS A 548 -27.67 -20.98 -32.66
CA HIS A 548 -26.94 -20.03 -33.56
C HIS A 548 -27.66 -19.50 -34.83
N PRO A 549 -27.25 -18.34 -35.45
CA PRO A 549 -25.86 -18.09 -35.87
C PRO A 549 -25.29 -16.64 -35.88
N SER A 550 -23.97 -16.65 -36.06
CA SER A 550 -22.99 -15.61 -36.32
C SER A 550 -23.27 -14.68 -37.52
N CYS A 551 -22.74 -13.45 -37.46
CA CYS A 551 -22.13 -12.78 -38.62
C CYS A 551 -21.03 -11.79 -38.19
N PHE A 552 -19.86 -11.95 -38.82
CA PHE A 552 -18.73 -11.03 -38.86
C PHE A 552 -19.03 -9.83 -39.77
N ALA A 553 -18.46 -8.66 -39.46
CA ALA A 553 -18.03 -7.69 -40.48
C ALA A 553 -16.95 -6.75 -39.92
N SER A 554 -15.85 -6.71 -40.68
CA SER A 554 -14.62 -5.93 -40.58
C SER A 554 -14.77 -4.47 -41.02
N PHE A 555 -13.97 -3.56 -40.45
CA PHE A 555 -13.55 -2.31 -41.11
C PHE A 555 -12.09 -1.95 -40.77
N SER A 556 -11.28 -1.87 -41.84
CA SER A 556 -10.01 -1.13 -42.01
C SER A 556 -10.38 0.34 -42.31
N SER A 557 -9.61 1.43 -42.07
CA SER A 557 -8.18 1.71 -42.28
C SER A 557 -7.85 3.10 -41.70
N ALA A 558 -6.61 3.34 -41.24
CA ALA A 558 -5.70 4.43 -41.69
C ALA A 558 -4.60 4.70 -40.64
N SER A 559 -3.33 4.54 -41.05
CA SER A 559 -2.13 4.84 -40.24
C SER A 559 -1.41 6.08 -40.78
N PRO A 560 -0.73 6.90 -39.95
CA PRO A 560 0.22 7.92 -40.38
C PRO A 560 1.59 7.31 -40.77
N PRO A 561 2.47 8.07 -41.45
CA PRO A 561 3.60 7.52 -42.20
C PRO A 561 4.78 7.10 -41.32
N THR A 562 5.36 5.95 -41.63
CA THR A 562 6.60 5.41 -41.03
C THR A 562 7.85 5.98 -41.70
N LEU A 563 8.82 6.38 -40.87
CA LEU A 563 10.21 6.66 -41.26
C LEU A 563 10.92 5.34 -41.57
N ASP A 564 10.81 4.88 -42.82
CA ASP A 564 11.69 3.85 -43.36
C ASP A 564 12.11 4.24 -44.79
N ASN A 565 13.30 4.84 -44.89
CA ASN A 565 14.21 4.73 -46.03
C ASN A 565 15.36 5.74 -45.87
N MET A 566 16.42 5.40 -45.12
CA MET A 566 17.76 5.95 -45.35
C MET A 566 18.83 4.99 -44.81
N ALA A 567 19.10 3.93 -45.56
CA ALA A 567 20.36 3.19 -45.45
C ALA A 567 21.01 3.10 -46.82
N SER A 568 21.83 4.10 -47.17
CA SER A 568 23.12 3.91 -47.87
C SER A 568 23.76 5.26 -48.17
N GLN A 569 24.82 5.61 -47.45
CA GLN A 569 26.06 6.16 -47.99
C GLN A 569 27.00 6.45 -46.81
N ALA A 570 28.17 5.80 -46.80
CA ALA A 570 29.25 6.12 -45.88
C ALA A 570 29.83 7.49 -46.27
N GLN A 571 29.20 8.57 -45.80
CA GLN A 571 29.84 9.87 -45.65
C GLN A 571 30.65 9.83 -44.35
N GLY A 572 31.90 10.27 -44.38
CA GLY A 572 32.75 10.36 -43.19
C GLY A 572 32.12 11.26 -42.12
N LYS A 573 32.50 11.05 -40.85
CA LYS A 573 31.96 11.80 -39.70
C LYS A 573 32.12 13.31 -39.92
N ASN A 574 31.01 14.05 -39.88
CA ASN A 574 31.00 15.50 -40.05
C ASN A 574 31.05 16.22 -38.69
N LEU A 575 32.17 16.06 -37.97
CA LEU A 575 32.34 16.65 -36.63
C LEU A 575 32.39 18.19 -36.66
N GLY A 576 32.76 18.79 -37.80
CA GLY A 576 32.72 20.24 -37.99
C GLY A 576 31.29 20.81 -37.97
N PHE A 577 30.33 20.09 -38.54
CA PHE A 577 28.90 20.41 -38.46
C PHE A 577 28.37 20.29 -37.03
N LEU A 578 28.79 19.27 -36.27
CA LEU A 578 28.41 19.12 -34.87
C LEU A 578 28.87 20.27 -33.99
N LYS A 579 30.07 20.79 -34.24
CA LYS A 579 30.62 21.90 -33.44
C LYS A 579 29.75 23.17 -33.49
N GLN A 580 28.96 23.34 -34.56
CA GLN A 580 28.03 24.46 -34.69
C GLN A 580 26.74 24.27 -33.88
N HIS A 581 26.43 23.03 -33.51
CA HIS A 581 25.20 22.66 -32.79
C HIS A 581 25.46 22.37 -31.31
N LEU A 582 26.60 21.76 -30.96
CA LEU A 582 26.99 21.45 -29.59
C LEU A 582 27.84 22.57 -28.98
N THR A 583 27.22 23.71 -28.73
CA THR A 583 27.90 24.88 -28.15
C THR A 583 27.82 24.90 -26.62
N PRO A 584 28.73 25.62 -25.93
CA PRO A 584 28.63 25.82 -24.48
C PRO A 584 27.27 26.43 -24.05
N GLU A 585 26.71 27.32 -24.87
CA GLU A 585 25.39 27.93 -24.62
C GLU A 585 24.26 26.90 -24.69
N LEU A 586 24.33 25.93 -25.61
CA LEU A 586 23.37 24.83 -25.64
C LEU A 586 23.46 24.00 -24.35
N LEU A 587 24.67 23.60 -23.94
CA LEU A 587 24.84 22.77 -22.74
C LEU A 587 24.37 23.49 -21.48
N LYS A 588 24.63 24.80 -21.39
CA LYS A 588 24.05 25.65 -20.35
C LYS A 588 22.53 25.68 -20.44
N GLY A 589 21.97 25.88 -21.63
CA GLY A 589 20.52 25.91 -21.86
C GLY A 589 19.82 24.60 -21.49
N VAL A 590 20.47 23.45 -21.69
CA VAL A 590 19.96 22.14 -21.23
C VAL A 590 19.87 22.12 -19.71
N ARG A 591 20.93 22.53 -19.00
CA ARG A 591 20.94 22.57 -17.53
C ARG A 591 19.93 23.58 -16.97
N ASP A 592 19.93 24.81 -17.49
CA ASP A 592 19.00 25.86 -17.07
C ASP A 592 17.54 25.41 -17.21
N PHE A 593 17.24 24.66 -18.28
CA PHE A 593 15.91 24.09 -18.49
C PHE A 593 15.60 22.91 -17.55
N TRP A 594 16.56 22.01 -17.35
CA TRP A 594 16.37 20.80 -16.55
C TRP A 594 16.19 21.12 -15.06
N PHE A 595 16.88 22.15 -14.58
CA PHE A 595 16.82 22.64 -13.20
C PHE A 595 16.05 23.96 -13.06
N GLU A 596 15.26 24.36 -14.06
CA GLU A 596 14.46 25.60 -14.05
C GLU A 596 13.68 25.85 -12.74
N PRO A 597 13.09 24.83 -12.07
CA PRO A 597 12.35 25.07 -10.82
C PRO A 597 13.21 25.42 -9.60
N PHE A 598 14.53 25.35 -9.68
CA PHE A 598 15.42 25.50 -8.53
C PHE A 598 15.68 26.97 -8.28
N GLU A 599 15.21 27.48 -7.14
CA GLU A 599 15.24 28.91 -6.84
C GLU A 599 16.44 29.30 -5.99
N LYS A 600 17.01 28.35 -5.23
CA LYS A 600 18.10 28.59 -4.28
C LYS A 600 19.11 27.44 -4.26
N GLU A 601 20.31 27.73 -3.77
CA GLU A 601 21.42 26.76 -3.69
C GLU A 601 21.04 25.48 -2.92
N ASP A 602 20.24 25.61 -1.86
CA ASP A 602 19.70 24.47 -1.10
C ASP A 602 19.06 23.41 -2.00
N ASP A 603 18.35 23.84 -3.06
CA ASP A 603 17.59 22.94 -3.93
C ASP A 603 18.53 22.04 -4.73
N TYR A 604 19.71 22.54 -5.11
CA TYR A 604 20.73 21.77 -5.82
C TYR A 604 21.45 20.79 -4.92
N ILE A 605 21.57 21.13 -3.63
CA ILE A 605 22.14 20.25 -2.62
C ILE A 605 21.14 19.14 -2.31
N LEU A 606 19.96 19.50 -1.83
CA LEU A 606 18.92 18.56 -1.44
C LEU A 606 17.60 18.92 -2.15
N PRO A 607 17.35 18.34 -3.34
CA PRO A 607 16.16 18.68 -4.12
C PRO A 607 14.89 18.26 -3.38
N GLN A 608 13.96 19.20 -3.26
CA GLN A 608 12.60 18.93 -2.80
C GLN A 608 11.91 17.93 -3.73
N ARG A 609 10.97 17.13 -3.19
CA ARG A 609 10.20 16.17 -3.99
C ARG A 609 9.50 16.84 -5.18
N SER A 610 8.95 18.05 -5.01
CA SER A 610 8.31 18.82 -6.08
C SER A 610 9.23 19.06 -7.27
N HIS A 611 10.52 19.28 -7.01
CA HIS A 611 11.54 19.46 -8.03
C HIS A 611 11.86 18.12 -8.70
N ALA A 612 12.03 17.06 -7.91
CA ALA A 612 12.30 15.72 -8.41
C ALA A 612 11.17 15.15 -9.28
N MET A 613 9.91 15.52 -8.99
CA MET A 613 8.77 15.08 -9.79
C MET A 613 8.90 15.48 -11.26
N ARG A 614 9.42 16.67 -11.58
CA ARG A 614 9.61 17.11 -12.99
C ARG A 614 10.53 16.17 -13.78
N TRP A 615 11.55 15.60 -13.13
CA TRP A 615 12.54 14.75 -13.78
C TRP A 615 11.98 13.40 -14.23
N TYR A 616 11.01 12.87 -13.48
CA TYR A 616 10.46 11.53 -13.72
C TYR A 616 9.03 11.56 -14.31
N ALA A 617 8.43 12.75 -14.37
CA ALA A 617 7.07 13.00 -14.78
C ALA A 617 6.82 12.78 -16.29
N GLY A 618 7.75 13.20 -17.17
CA GLY A 618 7.50 13.19 -18.60
C GLY A 618 6.28 14.01 -19.03
N GLY A 619 5.71 13.74 -20.21
CA GLY A 619 4.39 14.24 -20.62
C GLY A 619 4.40 15.27 -21.75
N LYS A 620 3.29 15.37 -22.48
CA LYS A 620 3.20 16.09 -23.77
C LYS A 620 3.70 17.54 -23.74
N GLU A 621 3.51 18.24 -22.63
CA GLU A 621 3.98 19.62 -22.48
C GLU A 621 5.51 19.68 -22.38
N LEU A 622 6.10 18.95 -21.42
CA LEU A 622 7.54 18.87 -21.23
C LEU A 622 8.24 18.29 -22.48
N ASP A 623 7.68 17.22 -23.04
CA ASP A 623 8.15 16.57 -24.26
C ASP A 623 8.09 17.56 -25.44
N GLY A 624 7.00 18.31 -25.61
CA GLY A 624 6.87 19.33 -26.65
C GLY A 624 7.90 20.45 -26.53
N ILE A 625 8.25 20.86 -25.31
CA ILE A 625 9.32 21.84 -25.07
C ILE A 625 10.69 21.22 -25.42
N CYS A 626 10.93 19.97 -25.03
CA CYS A 626 12.17 19.27 -25.33
C CYS A 626 12.39 19.13 -26.83
N VAL A 627 11.36 18.67 -27.55
CA VAL A 627 11.36 18.56 -29.02
C VAL A 627 11.68 19.91 -29.64
N LYS A 628 10.97 20.97 -29.24
CA LYS A 628 11.15 22.30 -29.81
C LYS A 628 12.56 22.89 -29.55
N ARG A 629 13.13 22.65 -28.37
CA ARG A 629 14.38 23.29 -27.94
C ARG A 629 15.63 22.47 -28.26
N PHE A 630 15.56 21.16 -28.18
CA PHE A 630 16.74 20.30 -28.12
C PHE A 630 16.78 19.18 -29.16
N ALA A 631 15.65 18.81 -29.78
CA ALA A 631 15.67 17.84 -30.90
C ALA A 631 16.62 18.25 -32.04
N PRO A 632 16.74 19.54 -32.44
CA PRO A 632 17.69 19.92 -33.48
C PRO A 632 19.15 19.54 -33.18
N ALA A 633 19.57 19.62 -31.90
CA ALA A 633 20.90 19.20 -31.49
C ALA A 633 21.06 17.67 -31.53
N LEU A 634 20.04 16.94 -31.06
CA LEU A 634 20.01 15.47 -31.10
C LEU A 634 20.02 14.95 -32.55
N GLU A 635 19.26 15.56 -33.44
CA GLU A 635 19.25 15.26 -34.87
C GLU A 635 20.59 15.57 -35.52
N ALA A 636 21.23 16.69 -35.16
CA ALA A 636 22.56 17.01 -35.65
C ALA A 636 23.59 15.94 -35.24
N ILE A 637 23.53 15.46 -33.99
CA ILE A 637 24.32 14.30 -33.51
C ILE A 637 24.12 13.10 -34.42
N HIS A 638 22.87 12.72 -34.66
CA HIS A 638 22.55 11.55 -35.49
C HIS A 638 23.03 11.71 -36.94
N GLN A 639 22.78 12.87 -37.56
CA GLN A 639 23.14 13.17 -38.95
C GLN A 639 24.64 13.29 -39.20
N SER A 640 25.42 13.62 -38.16
CA SER A 640 26.87 13.78 -38.30
C SER A 640 27.64 12.47 -38.49
N GLY A 641 27.02 11.32 -38.18
CA GLY A 641 27.69 10.03 -38.13
C GLY A 641 28.55 9.80 -36.88
N ALA A 642 28.46 10.66 -35.86
CA ALA A 642 29.04 10.38 -34.54
C ALA A 642 28.31 9.20 -33.88
N THR A 643 29.06 8.22 -33.38
CA THR A 643 28.49 6.99 -32.81
C THR A 643 29.08 6.63 -31.45
N THR A 644 30.08 7.36 -30.96
CA THR A 644 30.76 7.10 -29.68
C THR A 644 30.77 8.34 -28.80
N GLY A 645 30.94 8.14 -27.49
CA GLY A 645 31.19 9.22 -26.54
C GLY A 645 32.45 10.01 -26.90
N GLU A 646 33.49 9.35 -27.40
CA GLU A 646 34.73 10.00 -27.86
C GLU A 646 34.49 10.99 -29.01
N ASP A 647 33.63 10.63 -29.98
CA ASP A 647 33.26 11.56 -31.06
C ASP A 647 32.66 12.84 -30.50
N ILE A 648 31.72 12.72 -29.56
CA ILE A 648 31.05 13.86 -28.93
C ILE A 648 32.02 14.67 -28.06
N LEU A 649 32.83 14.00 -27.23
CA LEU A 649 33.80 14.66 -26.36
C LEU A 649 34.89 15.39 -27.15
N SER A 650 35.29 14.88 -28.32
CA SER A 650 36.24 15.57 -29.22
C SER A 650 35.71 16.91 -29.73
N VAL A 651 34.39 17.04 -29.85
CA VAL A 651 33.69 18.25 -30.31
C VAL A 651 33.40 19.19 -29.14
N VAL A 652 32.79 18.67 -28.07
CA VAL A 652 32.35 19.44 -26.90
C VAL A 652 33.54 19.96 -26.10
N GLN A 653 34.57 19.13 -25.92
CA GLN A 653 35.77 19.42 -25.11
C GLN A 653 35.41 20.05 -23.74
N PRO A 654 34.72 19.30 -22.85
CA PRO A 654 34.24 19.83 -21.57
C PRO A 654 35.39 20.47 -20.78
N ARG A 655 35.20 21.70 -20.31
CA ARG A 655 36.22 22.43 -19.52
C ARG A 655 35.84 22.57 -18.05
N ALA A 656 34.54 22.52 -17.77
CA ALA A 656 33.98 22.55 -16.42
C ALA A 656 33.13 21.29 -16.15
N PRO A 657 32.97 20.89 -14.88
CA PRO A 657 32.12 19.77 -14.49
C PRO A 657 30.69 19.86 -15.05
N LEU A 658 30.12 21.07 -15.06
CA LEU A 658 28.79 21.31 -15.58
C LEU A 658 28.67 21.10 -17.11
N ASP A 659 29.75 21.21 -17.88
CA ASP A 659 29.71 20.90 -19.32
C ASP A 659 29.42 19.41 -19.55
N TRP A 660 30.04 18.53 -18.73
CA TRP A 660 29.76 17.10 -18.72
C TRP A 660 28.30 16.81 -18.39
N LEU A 661 27.78 17.44 -17.33
CA LEU A 661 26.38 17.27 -16.93
C LEU A 661 25.41 17.68 -18.07
N GLY A 662 25.69 18.80 -18.75
CA GLY A 662 24.83 19.30 -19.83
C GLY A 662 24.75 18.32 -21.01
N ILE A 663 25.88 17.72 -21.41
CA ILE A 663 25.87 16.76 -22.53
C ILE A 663 25.28 15.40 -22.11
N ILE A 664 25.49 14.97 -20.87
CA ILE A 664 24.85 13.76 -20.32
C ILE A 664 23.33 13.92 -20.30
N LEU A 665 22.81 15.04 -19.77
CA LEU A 665 21.37 15.32 -19.74
C LEU A 665 20.77 15.40 -21.13
N LEU A 666 21.46 16.02 -22.10
CA LEU A 666 21.00 16.10 -23.48
C LEU A 666 20.79 14.69 -24.07
N LEU A 667 21.74 13.80 -23.85
CA LEU A 667 21.77 12.47 -24.46
C LEU A 667 20.93 11.43 -23.71
N ASP A 668 20.87 11.47 -22.39
CA ASP A 668 20.16 10.46 -21.58
C ASP A 668 18.72 10.87 -21.24
N GLN A 669 18.50 12.11 -20.82
CA GLN A 669 17.19 12.54 -20.32
C GLN A 669 16.37 13.27 -21.38
N ILE A 670 16.92 14.33 -21.97
CA ILE A 670 16.22 15.13 -22.98
C ILE A 670 15.86 14.28 -24.21
N SER A 671 16.71 13.31 -24.59
CA SER A 671 16.41 12.39 -25.69
C SER A 671 15.15 11.54 -25.42
N ARG A 672 14.92 11.08 -24.18
CA ARG A 672 13.71 10.35 -23.79
C ARG A 672 12.45 11.20 -23.90
N ASN A 673 12.55 12.49 -23.57
CA ASN A 673 11.45 13.45 -23.75
C ASN A 673 11.23 13.81 -25.22
N CYS A 674 12.27 13.78 -26.06
CA CYS A 674 12.15 14.04 -27.49
C CYS A 674 11.58 12.84 -28.27
N TYR A 675 11.87 11.61 -27.84
CA TYR A 675 11.53 10.39 -28.58
C TYR A 675 10.78 9.39 -27.67
N ARG A 676 9.44 9.49 -27.63
CA ARG A 676 8.57 8.60 -26.85
C ARG A 676 7.89 7.53 -27.70
N GLY A 677 7.39 6.49 -27.03
CA GLY A 677 6.64 5.41 -27.69
C GLY A 677 7.51 4.63 -28.65
N ASP A 678 7.04 4.42 -29.87
CA ASP A 678 7.77 3.64 -30.89
C ASP A 678 9.10 4.28 -31.29
N GLU A 679 9.25 5.60 -31.14
CA GLU A 679 10.49 6.32 -31.45
C GLU A 679 11.59 6.10 -30.40
N SER A 680 11.25 5.59 -29.20
CA SER A 680 12.22 5.34 -28.12
C SER A 680 13.35 4.36 -28.49
N LYS A 681 13.19 3.60 -29.58
CA LYS A 681 14.23 2.74 -30.16
C LYS A 681 15.53 3.50 -30.43
N ILE A 682 15.47 4.74 -30.92
CA ILE A 682 16.68 5.54 -31.19
C ILE A 682 17.38 5.94 -29.89
N VAL A 683 16.63 6.16 -28.82
CA VAL A 683 17.19 6.48 -27.51
C VAL A 683 17.98 5.28 -26.98
N TYR A 684 17.32 4.12 -26.88
CA TYR A 684 17.94 2.92 -26.33
C TYR A 684 19.12 2.42 -27.17
N GLY A 685 19.01 2.51 -28.50
CA GLY A 685 20.01 1.97 -29.42
C GLY A 685 21.16 2.91 -29.77
N PHE A 686 21.02 4.22 -29.53
CA PHE A 686 21.99 5.22 -29.98
C PHE A 686 22.33 6.24 -28.90
N TYR A 687 21.37 7.03 -28.41
CA TYR A 687 21.68 8.10 -27.46
C TYR A 687 22.14 7.58 -26.09
N ASP A 688 21.46 6.56 -25.55
CA ASP A 688 21.82 5.91 -24.28
C ASP A 688 23.26 5.38 -24.33
N VAL A 689 23.65 4.76 -25.44
CA VAL A 689 24.99 4.16 -25.62
C VAL A 689 26.08 5.23 -25.56
N ILE A 690 25.84 6.38 -26.19
CA ILE A 690 26.79 7.50 -26.15
C ILE A 690 26.81 8.14 -24.75
N ALA A 691 25.64 8.33 -24.13
CA ALA A 691 25.54 8.88 -22.77
C ALA A 691 26.28 8.02 -21.75
N GLN A 692 26.14 6.70 -21.82
CA GLN A 692 26.86 5.74 -20.97
C GLN A 692 28.38 5.89 -21.09
N GLN A 693 28.91 6.02 -22.31
CA GLN A 693 30.35 6.20 -22.53
C GLN A 693 30.86 7.53 -21.97
N ILE A 694 30.08 8.61 -22.11
CA ILE A 694 30.44 9.93 -21.56
C ILE A 694 30.37 9.92 -20.03
N ALA A 695 29.36 9.28 -19.45
CA ALA A 695 29.22 9.13 -18.00
C ALA A 695 30.41 8.37 -17.41
N LEU A 696 30.81 7.24 -18.00
CA LEU A 696 32.00 6.49 -17.59
C LEU A 696 33.28 7.33 -17.70
N ALA A 697 33.45 8.09 -18.79
CA ALA A 697 34.61 8.98 -18.95
C ALA A 697 34.64 10.12 -17.91
N ALA A 698 33.48 10.65 -17.51
CA ALA A 698 33.37 11.65 -16.45
C ALA A 698 33.73 11.05 -15.07
N ILE A 699 33.22 9.85 -14.78
CA ILE A 699 33.51 9.10 -13.55
C ILE A 699 35.00 8.76 -13.47
N GLU A 700 35.62 8.29 -14.56
CA GLU A 700 37.05 7.99 -14.63
C GLU A 700 37.93 9.22 -14.34
N GLN A 701 37.47 10.42 -14.74
CA GLN A 701 38.13 11.68 -14.42
C GLN A 701 37.83 12.20 -13.01
N GLY A 702 36.99 11.51 -12.24
CA GLY A 702 36.60 11.88 -10.89
C GLY A 702 35.66 13.09 -10.84
N VAL A 703 35.02 13.47 -11.95
CA VAL A 703 34.16 14.66 -12.02
C VAL A 703 33.03 14.62 -10.97
N PRO A 704 32.28 13.52 -10.80
CA PRO A 704 31.15 13.52 -9.86
C PRO A 704 31.57 13.50 -8.39
N ASP A 705 32.73 12.91 -8.07
CA ASP A 705 33.11 12.55 -6.70
C ASP A 705 34.28 13.38 -6.14
N GLN A 706 35.02 14.08 -6.99
CA GLN A 706 36.16 14.93 -6.58
C GLN A 706 35.88 16.42 -6.72
N ASP A 707 35.09 16.84 -7.72
CA ASP A 707 34.79 18.26 -7.91
C ASP A 707 33.73 18.73 -6.90
N PRO A 708 34.01 19.76 -6.07
CA PRO A 708 33.07 20.22 -5.05
C PRO A 708 31.72 20.70 -5.61
N GLU A 709 31.69 21.25 -6.83
CA GLU A 709 30.46 21.75 -7.46
C GLU A 709 29.50 20.61 -7.79
N ILE A 710 30.00 19.42 -8.14
CA ILE A 710 29.14 18.26 -8.40
C ILE A 710 28.95 17.43 -7.14
N ARG A 711 30.04 17.16 -6.40
CA ARG A 711 30.04 16.25 -5.25
C ARG A 711 28.97 16.61 -4.20
N TRP A 712 28.82 17.91 -3.94
CA TRP A 712 27.94 18.44 -2.88
C TRP A 712 26.58 18.92 -3.38
N HIS A 713 26.38 19.01 -4.70
CA HIS A 713 25.07 19.22 -5.30
C HIS A 713 24.49 17.87 -5.71
N PHE A 714 23.78 17.21 -4.79
CA PHE A 714 23.28 15.85 -5.03
C PHE A 714 22.33 15.78 -6.23
N ALA A 715 21.61 16.88 -6.53
CA ALA A 715 20.79 17.01 -7.72
C ALA A 715 21.62 16.88 -9.02
N TYR A 716 22.83 17.43 -9.06
CA TYR A 716 23.74 17.31 -10.22
C TYR A 716 24.38 15.94 -10.29
N ARG A 717 24.94 15.47 -9.16
CA ARG A 717 25.69 14.23 -9.08
C ARG A 717 24.88 13.01 -9.53
N ASN A 718 23.60 12.95 -9.15
CA ASN A 718 22.68 11.88 -9.54
C ASN A 718 22.71 11.60 -11.06
N TRP A 719 22.71 12.65 -11.88
CA TRP A 719 22.61 12.53 -13.33
C TRP A 719 23.86 12.01 -14.01
N PHE A 720 25.01 11.96 -13.34
CA PHE A 720 26.19 11.27 -13.86
C PHE A 720 26.03 9.75 -13.79
N TYR A 721 25.19 9.24 -12.88
CA TYR A 721 25.04 7.80 -12.64
C TYR A 721 23.83 7.22 -13.40
N MET A 722 22.79 8.02 -13.63
CA MET A 722 21.57 7.60 -14.32
C MET A 722 21.80 6.92 -15.69
N PRO A 723 22.73 7.37 -16.56
CA PRO A 723 22.99 6.67 -17.82
C PRO A 723 23.43 5.21 -17.62
N LEU A 724 24.15 4.92 -16.54
CA LEU A 724 24.57 3.57 -16.18
C LEU A 724 23.38 2.73 -15.69
N MET A 725 22.52 3.31 -14.84
CA MET A 725 21.24 2.71 -14.42
C MET A 725 20.34 2.38 -15.62
N HIS A 726 20.34 3.20 -16.66
CA HIS A 726 19.56 2.95 -17.87
C HIS A 726 20.18 1.93 -18.84
N SER A 727 21.37 1.41 -18.53
CA SER A 727 22.06 0.46 -19.41
C SER A 727 21.49 -0.95 -19.30
N GLU A 728 21.58 -1.72 -20.39
CA GLU A 728 21.34 -3.18 -20.36
C GLU A 728 22.65 -3.95 -20.14
N SER A 729 23.60 -3.35 -19.40
CA SER A 729 24.92 -3.92 -19.11
C SER A 729 25.08 -4.13 -17.60
N LEU A 730 25.32 -5.38 -17.20
CA LEU A 730 25.53 -5.71 -15.79
C LEU A 730 26.75 -4.98 -15.19
N SER A 731 27.83 -4.81 -15.95
CA SER A 731 29.02 -4.09 -15.47
C SER A 731 28.75 -2.59 -15.26
N HIS A 732 27.81 -2.00 -16.00
CA HIS A 732 27.40 -0.61 -15.76
C HIS A 732 26.59 -0.50 -14.48
N HIS A 733 25.73 -1.47 -14.17
CA HIS A 733 25.03 -1.54 -12.89
C HIS A 733 26.00 -1.73 -11.71
N GLU A 734 27.02 -2.57 -11.85
CA GLU A 734 28.06 -2.73 -10.82
C GLU A 734 28.82 -1.40 -10.56
N ALA A 735 29.12 -0.66 -11.63
CA ALA A 735 29.68 0.68 -11.52
C ALA A 735 28.71 1.66 -10.86
N ALA A 736 27.45 1.72 -11.30
CA ALA A 736 26.43 2.59 -10.73
C ALA A 736 26.19 2.32 -9.23
N VAL A 737 26.12 1.05 -8.80
CA VAL A 737 26.04 0.67 -7.38
C VAL A 737 27.24 1.22 -6.60
N THR A 738 28.44 1.20 -7.19
CA THR A 738 29.64 1.77 -6.55
C THR A 738 29.49 3.28 -6.39
N GLU A 739 29.10 3.98 -7.45
CA GLU A 739 29.00 5.44 -7.46
C GLU A 739 27.87 6.00 -6.58
N PHE A 740 26.68 5.40 -6.65
CA PHE A 740 25.59 5.72 -5.71
C PHE A 740 26.01 5.42 -4.27
N GLY A 741 26.88 4.44 -4.04
CA GLY A 741 27.44 4.13 -2.73
C GLY A 741 28.33 5.24 -2.19
N LEU A 742 29.09 5.92 -3.06
CA LEU A 742 29.87 7.09 -2.70
C LEU A 742 28.97 8.28 -2.36
N LEU A 743 27.89 8.50 -3.12
CA LEU A 743 26.88 9.52 -2.79
C LEU A 743 26.26 9.27 -1.41
N VAL A 744 25.81 8.04 -1.14
CA VAL A 744 25.26 7.65 0.18
C VAL A 744 26.29 7.92 1.29
N LYS A 745 27.53 7.48 1.11
CA LYS A 745 28.59 7.70 2.09
C LYS A 745 28.82 9.19 2.38
N ASP A 746 28.85 10.02 1.35
CA ASP A 746 29.04 11.46 1.50
C ASP A 746 27.86 12.11 2.24
N VAL A 747 26.61 11.77 1.89
CA VAL A 747 25.42 12.25 2.60
C VAL A 747 25.46 11.89 4.07
N TYR A 748 25.74 10.62 4.40
CA TYR A 748 25.83 10.18 5.80
C TYR A 748 26.99 10.87 6.55
N SER A 749 28.10 11.18 5.87
CA SER A 749 29.20 11.94 6.47
C SER A 749 28.85 13.40 6.81
N LEU A 750 27.83 13.97 6.15
CA LEU A 750 27.31 15.30 6.46
C LEU A 750 26.33 15.26 7.64
N VAL A 751 25.71 14.10 7.89
CA VAL A 751 24.87 13.85 9.07
C VAL A 751 25.72 13.69 10.33
N GLU A 752 26.90 13.08 10.22
CA GLU A 752 27.74 12.72 11.36
C GLU A 752 28.89 13.71 11.63
N GLY A 753 29.19 13.95 12.92
CA GLY A 753 30.40 14.65 13.39
C GLY A 753 30.45 16.17 13.15
N PRO A 754 31.51 16.85 13.66
CA PRO A 754 31.67 18.31 13.57
C PRO A 754 32.11 18.84 12.18
N GLY A 755 32.12 18.00 11.14
CA GLY A 755 32.68 18.31 9.82
C GLY A 755 34.18 18.08 9.69
N ALA A 756 34.65 17.90 8.44
CA ALA A 756 36.05 17.66 8.17
C ALA A 756 36.89 18.94 8.39
N PRO A 757 38.06 18.86 9.04
CA PRO A 757 39.00 19.98 9.10
C PRO A 757 39.42 20.39 7.69
N GLY A 758 39.13 21.64 7.29
CA GLY A 758 39.43 22.15 5.94
C GLY A 758 38.33 21.91 4.89
N ALA A 759 37.09 21.56 5.32
CA ALA A 759 35.92 21.46 4.44
C ALA A 759 35.75 22.69 3.53
N SER A 760 35.37 22.46 2.28
CA SER A 760 35.08 23.54 1.32
C SER A 760 33.83 24.33 1.73
N GLU A 761 33.64 25.54 1.19
CA GLU A 761 32.42 26.32 1.48
C GLU A 761 31.15 25.59 1.02
N LEU A 762 31.20 24.87 -0.10
CA LEU A 762 30.09 24.03 -0.56
C LEU A 762 29.83 22.83 0.36
N GLU A 763 30.86 22.19 0.90
CA GLU A 763 30.67 21.11 1.87
C GLU A 763 30.01 21.62 3.16
N LYS A 764 30.43 22.81 3.63
CA LYS A 764 29.81 23.44 4.81
C LYS A 764 28.35 23.79 4.56
N LEU A 765 28.03 24.34 3.39
CA LEU A 765 26.66 24.63 3.01
C LEU A 765 25.84 23.36 2.88
N ALA A 766 26.39 22.32 2.24
CA ALA A 766 25.73 21.02 2.11
C ALA A 766 25.46 20.38 3.48
N ARG A 767 26.41 20.50 4.42
CA ARG A 767 26.18 20.09 5.81
C ARG A 767 25.02 20.84 6.43
N ASP A 768 24.96 22.16 6.27
CA ASP A 768 23.90 22.98 6.86
C ASP A 768 22.52 22.65 6.28
N VAL A 769 22.43 22.39 4.97
CA VAL A 769 21.21 21.91 4.30
C VAL A 769 20.80 20.53 4.81
N VAL A 770 21.74 19.57 4.83
CA VAL A 770 21.48 18.20 5.29
C VAL A 770 21.06 18.17 6.77
N GLN A 771 21.67 18.99 7.62
CA GLN A 771 21.33 19.06 9.04
C GLN A 771 19.94 19.69 9.29
N ARG A 772 19.45 20.54 8.38
CA ARG A 772 18.07 21.06 8.44
C ARG A 772 17.01 20.00 8.15
N ASP A 773 17.34 18.98 7.35
CA ASP A 773 16.44 17.87 7.03
C ASP A 773 17.20 16.55 6.81
N VAL A 774 17.66 15.97 7.92
CA VAL A 774 18.49 14.75 7.93
C VAL A 774 17.74 13.57 7.31
N GLU A 775 16.44 13.46 7.58
CA GLU A 775 15.64 12.33 7.10
C GLU A 775 15.39 12.43 5.60
N ALA A 776 15.11 13.62 5.05
CA ALA A 776 15.00 13.79 3.60
C ALA A 776 16.34 13.52 2.89
N ALA A 777 17.47 13.96 3.47
CA ALA A 777 18.79 13.71 2.90
C ALA A 777 19.14 12.22 2.82
N LYS A 778 18.97 11.48 3.94
CA LYS A 778 19.18 10.04 3.96
C LYS A 778 18.24 9.32 3.00
N SER A 779 16.95 9.67 3.04
CA SER A 779 15.94 9.08 2.17
C SER A 779 16.27 9.26 0.69
N MET A 780 16.65 10.46 0.25
CA MET A 780 17.06 10.70 -1.13
C MET A 780 18.24 9.81 -1.54
N ALA A 781 19.28 9.73 -0.70
CA ALA A 781 20.46 8.94 -1.00
C ALA A 781 20.17 7.43 -1.04
N ASP A 782 19.44 6.92 -0.03
CA ASP A 782 19.10 5.50 0.09
C ASP A 782 18.12 5.07 -1.00
N ASN A 783 17.15 5.92 -1.36
CA ASN A 783 16.21 5.63 -2.45
C ASN A 783 16.93 5.54 -3.80
N ASN A 784 17.87 6.44 -4.11
CA ASN A 784 18.65 6.36 -5.34
C ASN A 784 19.42 5.03 -5.45
N MET A 785 20.05 4.60 -4.34
CA MET A 785 20.71 3.30 -4.25
C MET A 785 19.73 2.12 -4.38
N LEU A 786 18.56 2.20 -3.76
CA LEU A 786 17.52 1.17 -3.87
C LEU A 786 17.06 1.01 -5.32
N PHE A 787 16.78 2.12 -6.02
CA PHE A 787 16.37 2.09 -7.42
C PHE A 787 17.45 1.47 -8.31
N GLU A 788 18.72 1.82 -8.10
CA GLU A 788 19.83 1.19 -8.83
C GLU A 788 19.84 -0.33 -8.64
N LYS A 789 19.71 -0.80 -7.40
CA LYS A 789 19.69 -2.25 -7.10
C LYS A 789 18.53 -2.96 -7.79
N LYS A 790 17.34 -2.36 -7.80
CA LYS A 790 16.17 -2.91 -8.49
C LYS A 790 16.40 -3.00 -10.01
N HIS A 791 16.96 -1.96 -10.62
CA HIS A 791 17.35 -2.00 -12.03
C HIS A 791 18.39 -3.10 -12.32
N ALA A 792 19.43 -3.19 -11.48
CA ALA A 792 20.46 -4.22 -11.59
C ALA A 792 19.88 -5.63 -11.49
N ASP A 793 18.88 -5.86 -10.63
CA ASP A 793 18.23 -7.16 -10.48
C ASP A 793 17.42 -7.57 -11.71
N ILE A 794 16.76 -6.62 -12.39
CA ILE A 794 16.12 -6.86 -13.70
C ILE A 794 17.17 -7.31 -14.72
N ILE A 795 18.31 -6.61 -14.80
CA ILE A 795 19.37 -6.95 -15.76
C ILE A 795 20.03 -8.28 -15.41
N LYS A 796 20.22 -8.61 -14.13
CA LYS A 796 20.70 -9.96 -13.72
C LYS A 796 19.73 -11.05 -14.13
N GLN A 797 18.42 -10.80 -13.99
CA GLN A 797 17.39 -11.80 -14.25
C GLN A 797 17.16 -12.03 -15.76
N PHE A 798 17.09 -10.96 -16.55
CA PHE A 798 16.67 -11.04 -17.96
C PHE A 798 17.77 -10.68 -18.96
N GLY A 799 18.90 -10.12 -18.50
CA GLY A 799 19.98 -9.63 -19.35
C GLY A 799 19.64 -8.35 -20.12
N ARG A 800 18.42 -7.84 -19.98
CA ARG A 800 17.87 -6.67 -20.68
C ARG A 800 16.62 -6.16 -19.98
N TYR A 801 16.12 -4.99 -20.35
CA TYR A 801 14.86 -4.46 -19.83
C TYR A 801 13.67 -5.03 -20.60
N PRO A 802 12.81 -5.86 -19.98
CA PRO A 802 11.69 -6.50 -20.69
C PRO A 802 10.72 -5.48 -21.31
N HIS A 803 10.52 -4.33 -20.67
CA HIS A 803 9.63 -3.28 -21.15
C HIS A 803 10.13 -2.58 -22.43
N ARG A 804 11.43 -2.71 -22.79
CA ARG A 804 11.99 -2.16 -24.04
C ARG A 804 11.76 -3.07 -25.24
N ASN A 805 11.33 -4.32 -25.03
CA ASN A 805 11.26 -5.33 -26.09
C ASN A 805 10.40 -4.87 -27.27
N ALA A 806 9.23 -4.29 -27.04
CA ALA A 806 8.34 -3.80 -28.09
C ALA A 806 9.01 -2.71 -28.96
N ALA A 807 9.55 -1.66 -28.34
CA ALA A 807 10.22 -0.57 -29.05
C ALA A 807 11.48 -1.06 -29.80
N MET A 808 12.21 -2.00 -29.21
CA MET A 808 13.41 -2.58 -29.81
C MET A 808 13.12 -3.65 -30.87
N GLY A 809 11.86 -4.02 -31.08
CA GLY A 809 11.47 -5.10 -32.01
C GLY A 809 11.98 -6.47 -31.58
N ARG A 810 12.10 -6.71 -30.28
CA ARG A 810 12.57 -7.97 -29.69
C ARG A 810 11.37 -8.83 -29.28
N GLU A 811 11.42 -10.11 -29.60
CA GLU A 811 10.44 -11.07 -29.08
C GLU A 811 10.65 -11.28 -27.56
N PRO A 812 9.61 -11.13 -26.73
CA PRO A 812 9.70 -11.40 -25.30
C PRO A 812 9.73 -12.90 -25.02
N THR A 813 10.57 -13.32 -24.08
CA THR A 813 10.55 -14.69 -23.55
C THR A 813 9.32 -14.90 -22.66
N ALA A 814 8.97 -16.17 -22.40
CA ALA A 814 7.85 -16.47 -21.50
C ALA A 814 8.05 -15.89 -20.09
N ALA A 815 9.29 -15.87 -19.58
CA ALA A 815 9.63 -15.27 -18.29
C ALA A 815 9.45 -13.75 -18.31
N GLU A 816 9.88 -13.07 -19.38
CA GLU A 816 9.68 -11.62 -19.56
C GLU A 816 8.20 -11.24 -19.70
N THR A 817 7.43 -12.01 -20.46
CA THR A 817 5.97 -11.82 -20.58
C THR A 817 5.30 -12.00 -19.22
N GLY A 818 5.63 -13.08 -18.52
CA GLY A 818 5.13 -13.33 -17.17
C GLY A 818 5.51 -12.23 -16.19
N TYR A 819 6.73 -11.69 -16.27
CA TYR A 819 7.16 -10.56 -15.46
C TYR A 819 6.29 -9.31 -15.73
N LEU A 820 6.12 -8.95 -17.00
CA LEU A 820 5.35 -7.76 -17.40
C LEU A 820 3.85 -7.87 -17.10
N GLU A 821 3.24 -9.05 -17.28
CA GLU A 821 1.83 -9.30 -16.99
C GLU A 821 1.53 -9.27 -15.48
N ASN A 822 2.50 -9.62 -14.64
CA ASN A 822 2.36 -9.61 -13.18
C ASN A 822 2.87 -8.32 -12.53
N GLY A 823 2.72 -7.19 -13.22
CA GLY A 823 3.07 -5.86 -12.70
C GLY A 823 4.57 -5.62 -12.56
N GLY A 824 5.41 -6.29 -13.37
CA GLY A 824 6.85 -6.12 -13.37
C GLY A 824 7.27 -4.65 -13.36
N GLU A 825 8.27 -4.33 -12.55
CA GLU A 825 8.69 -2.96 -12.27
C GLU A 825 8.98 -2.20 -13.58
N ARG A 826 8.36 -1.02 -13.68
CA ARG A 826 8.60 -0.05 -14.74
C ARG A 826 9.06 1.23 -14.07
N PHE A 827 10.33 1.54 -14.25
CA PHE A 827 10.88 2.82 -13.82
C PHE A 827 10.62 3.81 -14.96
N SER A 828 9.74 4.77 -14.71
CA SER A 828 9.33 5.74 -15.73
C SER A 828 10.51 6.61 -16.16
N GLY A 829 10.76 6.64 -17.47
CA GLY A 829 11.35 7.77 -18.19
C GLY A 829 10.31 8.37 -19.10
#